data_AF-A0A495QRX0-F1
#
_entry.id   AF-A0A495QRX0-F1
#
_cell.length_a   1.000
_cell.length_b   1.000
_cell.length_c   1.000
_cell.angle_alpha   90.00
_cell.angle_beta   90.00
_cell.angle_gamma   90.00
#
_symmetry.space_group_name_H-M   'P 1'
#
loop_
_entity.id
_entity.type
_entity.pdbx_description
1 polymer ?
#
loop_
_entity_poly.entity_id
_entity_poly.type
_entity_poly.pdbx_seq_one_letter_code
_entity_poly.pdbx_strand_id
1 'polypeptide(L)'
;MPAPEEPAVPGNPPGAAAVPAREAAAPVDDQDHAPAPSPGHEPGRHPGHLPGHETGHALGRGPVRAQVRRAEPAPGREAFPGREADSEKQNMNTTGRGPSGSAVIQGAQMTHPGPGVIPGLEPPNPPGPASPAGRHEAVPPTVPSPVESKVPSTGMSPTGMGAAGMGAAGGLGAATGNTSGGEDDPDESIPEGTVPDETLPQGAAAGEIVPGAPAEGAASAGSAVLGGAVLQPQLDAFLAAHEDELIAFRRDLHMHPELGYAEHRTTRKLAERLRAAGLKPVILPKGTGLFCDIGPEDGGTVALRADIDALPLQDEKEDAPYRSTVPGVAHACGHDVHTAMVLGAGLFLAQQAEAGLLPGRVRLLFQPAEETPGGALDVMAAGGIVGVDRAFALHCDPRIEVGQLGLRTGPITAACDKVYVKVTGPGGHTARPHLTADLVYALAKIVTELPSALSRRVDPRSSLSLVWGRVSAGSVANAIPDDGIAEGTVRCLDDEAWHRAPEMMKALLQSVAAAYDVEASLEYVRGVPPTVNEATSVQMFRDAAAQVIDEDGVVPTPQSLGGEDFGWYLESIPGALARLGVRTPGSPGEYDLHRGDFDVDERCLAVGVRVLSATALTALWEGGRPGDTETTIEGAALA
;
A
#
# COMPACT_ATOMS: atom_id res chain seq x y z
N MET A 1 -8.59 65.19 -46.98
CA MET A 1 -9.07 65.96 -45.81
C MET A 1 -9.00 65.08 -44.58
N PRO A 2 -8.70 65.60 -43.38
CA PRO A 2 -8.09 64.82 -42.30
C PRO A 2 -9.02 64.53 -41.10
N ALA A 3 -8.48 63.79 -40.13
CA ALA A 3 -8.88 63.77 -38.71
C ALA A 3 -8.26 65.01 -37.98
N PRO A 4 -8.38 65.22 -36.65
CA PRO A 4 -9.12 64.46 -35.61
C PRO A 4 -10.07 65.38 -34.78
N GLU A 5 -10.53 64.95 -33.59
CA GLU A 5 -10.33 65.71 -32.32
C GLU A 5 -10.79 64.97 -31.04
N GLU A 6 -10.16 65.35 -29.93
CA GLU A 6 -10.31 65.00 -28.49
C GLU A 6 -9.71 66.21 -27.71
N PRO A 7 -9.68 66.33 -26.36
CA PRO A 7 -10.47 65.77 -25.24
C PRO A 7 -11.01 66.89 -24.28
N ALA A 8 -11.47 66.57 -23.05
CA ALA A 8 -11.57 67.55 -21.94
C ALA A 8 -11.66 66.94 -20.51
N VAL A 9 -10.82 67.42 -19.58
CA VAL A 9 -10.73 67.13 -18.11
C VAL A 9 -9.74 68.13 -17.44
N PRO A 10 -9.59 68.25 -16.10
CA PRO A 10 -10.29 67.67 -14.93
C PRO A 10 -10.80 68.76 -13.92
N GLY A 11 -11.10 68.41 -12.65
CA GLY A 11 -11.25 69.38 -11.55
C GLY A 11 -11.59 68.79 -10.15
N ASN A 12 -10.85 69.20 -9.10
CA ASN A 12 -10.99 68.85 -7.65
C ASN A 12 -9.98 69.73 -6.85
N PRO A 13 -9.99 69.96 -5.50
CA PRO A 13 -10.96 69.75 -4.39
C PRO A 13 -11.36 71.15 -3.78
N PRO A 14 -11.31 71.52 -2.46
CA PRO A 14 -11.48 70.82 -1.15
C PRO A 14 -12.35 71.53 -0.05
N GLY A 15 -12.94 70.75 0.87
CA GLY A 15 -13.26 71.14 2.27
C GLY A 15 -14.49 72.04 2.55
N ALA A 16 -15.07 72.10 3.77
CA ALA A 16 -14.92 71.29 4.99
C ALA A 16 -16.11 71.52 5.98
N ALA A 17 -16.45 70.53 6.85
CA ALA A 17 -17.38 70.64 8.00
C ALA A 17 -17.15 69.47 9.02
N ALA A 18 -17.78 69.47 10.22
CA ALA A 18 -17.28 68.71 11.38
C ALA A 18 -18.31 67.87 12.20
N VAL A 19 -17.83 66.73 12.77
CA VAL A 19 -17.82 66.23 14.20
C VAL A 19 -19.05 66.52 15.10
N PRO A 20 -19.55 65.63 16.01
CA PRO A 20 -18.93 64.44 16.71
C PRO A 20 -19.74 63.10 16.58
N ALA A 21 -19.43 61.90 17.12
CA ALA A 21 -18.31 61.18 17.81
C ALA A 21 -18.60 59.63 17.70
N ARG A 22 -17.79 58.58 18.03
CA ARG A 22 -16.65 58.28 18.97
C ARG A 22 -17.07 58.07 20.46
N GLU A 23 -16.65 57.04 21.25
CA GLU A 23 -15.72 55.86 21.18
C GLU A 23 -16.29 54.70 22.07
N ALA A 24 -16.00 53.38 22.02
CA ALA A 24 -15.06 52.45 21.34
C ALA A 24 -13.89 51.84 22.19
N ALA A 25 -13.92 50.51 22.49
CA ALA A 25 -12.87 49.70 23.18
C ALA A 25 -13.07 48.17 22.98
N ALA A 26 -12.13 47.30 23.42
CA ALA A 26 -12.09 45.84 23.15
C ALA A 26 -11.88 44.93 24.42
N PRO A 27 -11.20 43.75 24.40
CA PRO A 27 -11.78 42.43 24.76
C PRO A 27 -11.30 41.80 26.10
N VAL A 28 -11.87 40.64 26.51
CA VAL A 28 -11.29 39.59 27.40
C VAL A 28 -12.20 38.33 27.47
N ASP A 29 -11.70 37.21 28.02
CA ASP A 29 -12.37 35.92 28.32
C ASP A 29 -13.66 36.00 29.18
N ASP A 30 -14.50 34.94 29.20
CA ASP A 30 -14.55 33.96 30.32
C ASP A 30 -15.62 32.82 30.17
N GLN A 31 -15.30 31.66 30.77
CA GLN A 31 -16.08 30.53 31.33
C GLN A 31 -17.37 29.89 30.76
N ASP A 32 -17.33 28.56 30.88
CA ASP A 32 -18.40 27.56 31.09
C ASP A 32 -19.81 28.03 31.52
N HIS A 33 -20.84 27.41 30.92
CA HIS A 33 -22.18 27.29 31.51
C HIS A 33 -22.80 25.90 31.25
N ALA A 34 -23.02 25.14 32.34
CA ALA A 34 -23.81 23.90 32.35
C ALA A 34 -25.22 24.15 32.94
N PRO A 35 -26.27 23.40 32.54
CA PRO A 35 -27.63 23.60 33.04
C PRO A 35 -27.87 22.95 34.41
N ALA A 36 -28.65 23.61 35.28
CA ALA A 36 -28.92 23.18 36.66
C ALA A 36 -30.22 22.36 36.81
N PRO A 37 -30.29 21.42 37.79
CA PRO A 37 -31.49 20.62 38.09
C PRO A 37 -32.44 21.26 39.14
N SER A 38 -33.60 20.65 39.37
CA SER A 38 -34.62 21.07 40.34
C SER A 38 -34.44 20.45 41.76
N PRO A 39 -34.98 21.07 42.84
CA PRO A 39 -34.59 20.78 44.23
C PRO A 39 -35.50 19.78 44.99
N GLY A 40 -35.01 19.20 46.11
CA GLY A 40 -35.76 18.18 46.87
C GLY A 40 -35.27 17.77 48.29
N HIS A 41 -35.05 18.74 49.20
CA HIS A 41 -34.93 18.56 50.67
C HIS A 41 -33.65 17.90 51.30
N GLU A 42 -33.45 18.27 52.58
CA GLU A 42 -32.30 18.06 53.49
C GLU A 42 -32.83 17.50 54.86
N PRO A 43 -32.06 17.33 55.97
CA PRO A 43 -30.60 17.26 56.20
C PRO A 43 -30.16 16.00 57.02
N GLY A 44 -28.84 15.79 57.32
CA GLY A 44 -28.39 14.53 57.97
C GLY A 44 -27.14 14.44 58.89
N ARG A 45 -26.14 15.33 58.83
CA ARG A 45 -24.91 15.41 59.70
C ARG A 45 -23.87 14.25 59.74
N HIS A 46 -22.61 14.63 59.58
CA HIS A 46 -21.32 13.94 59.89
C HIS A 46 -21.05 13.72 61.41
N PRO A 47 -19.89 13.14 61.87
CA PRO A 47 -18.71 12.54 61.17
C PRO A 47 -18.24 11.15 61.71
N GLY A 48 -17.18 10.56 61.13
CA GLY A 48 -16.43 9.41 61.68
C GLY A 48 -15.13 9.08 60.90
N HIS A 49 -14.12 8.49 61.56
CA HIS A 49 -12.77 8.27 61.00
C HIS A 49 -12.42 6.79 60.72
N LEU A 50 -11.37 6.62 59.90
CA LEU A 50 -10.50 5.45 59.61
C LEU A 50 -9.88 4.77 60.88
N PRO A 51 -9.05 3.70 60.78
CA PRO A 51 -8.59 2.85 59.65
C PRO A 51 -8.71 1.31 59.91
N GLY A 52 -8.11 0.44 59.06
CA GLY A 52 -7.91 -0.98 59.45
C GLY A 52 -7.30 -1.99 58.45
N HIS A 53 -5.98 -1.93 58.24
CA HIS A 53 -5.05 -3.03 57.88
C HIS A 53 -5.22 -3.96 56.65
N GLU A 54 -4.10 -4.10 55.92
CA GLU A 54 -3.76 -5.24 55.05
C GLU A 54 -3.31 -6.47 55.85
N THR A 55 -3.37 -7.66 55.23
CA THR A 55 -2.32 -8.70 55.28
C THR A 55 -2.65 -9.82 54.28
N GLY A 56 -1.65 -10.54 53.79
CA GLY A 56 -1.87 -11.74 52.99
C GLY A 56 -0.60 -12.56 52.78
N HIS A 57 -0.72 -13.88 52.59
CA HIS A 57 0.38 -14.72 52.11
C HIS A 57 -0.07 -16.09 51.54
N ALA A 58 0.47 -16.40 50.35
CA ALA A 58 1.17 -17.64 49.99
C ALA A 58 0.54 -19.05 50.18
N LEU A 59 0.44 -19.74 49.02
CA LEU A 59 0.82 -21.15 48.75
C LEU A 59 -0.05 -22.33 49.25
N GLY A 60 -0.36 -23.23 48.31
CA GLY A 60 -0.81 -24.61 48.54
C GLY A 60 -0.99 -25.41 47.25
N ARG A 61 -0.18 -26.46 47.02
CA ARG A 61 -0.34 -27.40 45.89
C ARG A 61 -1.06 -28.68 46.36
N GLY A 62 -2.02 -29.19 45.60
CA GLY A 62 -2.63 -30.51 45.85
C GLY A 62 -3.73 -30.87 44.82
N PRO A 63 -3.71 -32.05 44.18
CA PRO A 63 -4.66 -32.41 43.13
C PRO A 63 -5.89 -33.17 43.66
N VAL A 64 -7.04 -33.00 43.00
CA VAL A 64 -8.25 -33.81 43.23
C VAL A 64 -8.59 -34.61 41.97
N ARG A 65 -8.58 -35.93 42.06
CA ARG A 65 -9.17 -36.84 41.04
C ARG A 65 -10.69 -36.88 41.23
N ALA A 66 -11.45 -36.72 40.15
CA ALA A 66 -12.86 -37.12 40.08
C ALA A 66 -13.01 -38.19 38.98
N GLN A 67 -13.79 -39.24 39.23
CA GLN A 67 -13.93 -40.36 38.30
C GLN A 67 -15.18 -40.27 37.42
N VAL A 68 -14.94 -40.54 36.14
CA VAL A 68 -15.86 -41.07 35.12
C VAL A 68 -17.19 -41.66 35.65
N ARG A 69 -18.30 -41.18 35.09
CA ARG A 69 -19.39 -42.06 34.62
C ARG A 69 -19.92 -41.58 33.26
N ARG A 70 -19.76 -42.42 32.23
CA ARG A 70 -20.60 -42.37 31.02
C ARG A 70 -21.98 -42.95 31.37
N ALA A 71 -22.99 -42.54 30.61
CA ALA A 71 -24.25 -43.27 30.48
C ALA A 71 -24.64 -43.28 28.98
N GLU A 72 -24.98 -44.45 28.46
CA GLU A 72 -25.46 -44.65 27.08
C GLU A 72 -26.63 -45.68 27.06
N PRO A 73 -27.44 -45.74 25.98
CA PRO A 73 -28.86 -46.08 26.09
C PRO A 73 -29.23 -47.50 25.66
N ALA A 74 -30.46 -47.92 26.03
CA ALA A 74 -31.17 -49.10 25.51
C ALA A 74 -32.71 -48.92 25.71
N PRO A 75 -33.61 -49.77 25.18
CA PRO A 75 -34.25 -49.45 23.89
C PRO A 75 -35.78 -49.67 23.85
N GLY A 76 -36.43 -49.32 22.73
CA GLY A 76 -37.83 -49.68 22.45
C GLY A 76 -38.18 -49.58 20.95
N ARG A 77 -38.94 -50.56 20.43
CA ARG A 77 -39.46 -50.60 19.05
C ARG A 77 -40.99 -50.55 19.07
N GLU A 78 -41.61 -49.98 18.04
CA GLU A 78 -42.54 -50.69 17.13
C GLU A 78 -42.89 -49.81 15.91
N ALA A 79 -43.61 -50.34 14.91
CA ALA A 79 -43.62 -49.74 13.57
C ALA A 79 -44.87 -50.06 12.69
N PHE A 80 -45.30 -49.05 11.90
CA PHE A 80 -46.26 -49.10 10.78
C PHE A 80 -47.72 -49.57 11.09
N PRO A 81 -48.70 -49.41 10.17
CA PRO A 81 -48.70 -48.70 8.87
C PRO A 81 -49.71 -47.52 8.79
N GLY A 82 -49.67 -46.77 7.68
CA GLY A 82 -50.58 -45.64 7.39
C GLY A 82 -51.75 -45.98 6.44
N ARG A 83 -52.43 -44.94 5.92
CA ARG A 83 -53.43 -45.02 4.83
C ARG A 83 -53.57 -43.70 4.07
N GLU A 84 -54.12 -43.79 2.86
CA GLU A 84 -54.33 -42.71 1.88
C GLU A 84 -55.75 -42.10 1.94
N ALA A 85 -56.03 -41.21 0.98
CA ALA A 85 -57.33 -40.85 0.37
C ALA A 85 -58.07 -39.57 0.85
N ASP A 86 -57.82 -38.49 0.10
CA ASP A 86 -58.79 -37.69 -0.68
C ASP A 86 -60.02 -37.00 -0.06
N SER A 87 -60.26 -35.80 -0.62
CA SER A 87 -61.55 -35.07 -0.72
C SER A 87 -62.10 -34.44 0.58
N GLU A 88 -62.96 -33.42 0.56
CA GLU A 88 -63.70 -32.77 -0.55
C GLU A 88 -63.46 -31.26 -0.65
N LYS A 89 -63.91 -30.67 -1.77
CA LYS A 89 -64.08 -29.21 -1.93
C LYS A 89 -65.39 -28.77 -1.28
N GLN A 90 -65.42 -27.62 -0.61
CA GLN A 90 -66.62 -26.80 -0.63
C GLN A 90 -66.30 -25.30 -0.59
N ASN A 91 -66.97 -24.56 -1.47
CA ASN A 91 -66.80 -23.14 -1.68
C ASN A 91 -68.17 -22.49 -1.46
N MET A 92 -68.30 -21.61 -0.48
CA MET A 92 -69.53 -20.85 -0.24
C MET A 92 -69.24 -19.36 -0.08
N ASN A 93 -70.05 -18.57 -0.77
CA ASN A 93 -69.87 -17.15 -0.98
C ASN A 93 -71.19 -16.45 -0.65
N THR A 94 -71.20 -15.57 0.36
CA THR A 94 -72.39 -14.80 0.75
C THR A 94 -72.03 -13.34 1.01
N THR A 95 -72.59 -12.47 0.19
CA THR A 95 -72.39 -11.00 0.23
C THR A 95 -73.24 -10.31 1.30
N GLY A 96 -72.73 -9.24 1.90
CA GLY A 96 -73.51 -8.24 2.66
C GLY A 96 -73.07 -6.82 2.31
N ARG A 97 -74.02 -5.91 2.02
CA ARG A 97 -73.77 -4.48 1.73
C ARG A 97 -74.24 -3.60 2.89
N GLY A 98 -73.54 -2.50 3.15
CA GLY A 98 -73.99 -1.39 4.01
C GLY A 98 -73.07 -0.16 3.85
N PRO A 99 -73.54 1.00 3.31
CA PRO A 99 -72.65 2.08 2.87
C PRO A 99 -72.78 3.43 3.61
N SER A 100 -71.65 4.12 3.79
CA SER A 100 -71.51 5.57 4.01
C SER A 100 -70.03 5.98 3.79
N GLY A 101 -69.66 7.19 3.38
CA GLY A 101 -70.46 8.28 2.81
C GLY A 101 -69.70 9.61 2.73
N SER A 102 -69.31 10.05 1.52
CA SER A 102 -68.63 11.33 1.20
C SER A 102 -67.17 11.47 1.71
N ALA A 103 -66.29 12.33 1.17
CA ALA A 103 -66.48 13.38 0.16
C ALA A 103 -65.35 13.42 -0.91
N VAL A 104 -65.53 14.26 -1.94
CA VAL A 104 -64.66 14.47 -3.11
C VAL A 104 -63.99 15.85 -3.05
N ILE A 105 -62.76 16.00 -3.58
CA ILE A 105 -62.25 17.21 -4.28
C ILE A 105 -61.07 16.83 -5.20
N GLN A 106 -60.87 17.56 -6.31
CA GLN A 106 -59.73 17.43 -7.26
C GLN A 106 -58.40 17.91 -6.63
N GLY A 107 -57.19 17.59 -7.11
CA GLY A 107 -56.79 16.87 -8.33
C GLY A 107 -55.75 17.68 -9.12
N ALA A 108 -54.57 17.12 -9.39
CA ALA A 108 -53.52 17.73 -10.21
C ALA A 108 -52.66 16.64 -10.87
N GLN A 109 -52.30 16.83 -12.14
CA GLN A 109 -51.31 16.00 -12.83
C GLN A 109 -49.92 16.64 -12.70
N MET A 110 -48.90 15.86 -12.37
CA MET A 110 -47.52 16.14 -12.77
C MET A 110 -46.90 14.88 -13.36
N THR A 111 -46.09 15.06 -14.39
CA THR A 111 -45.55 14.00 -15.24
C THR A 111 -44.24 13.47 -14.68
N HIS A 112 -44.11 12.15 -14.56
CA HIS A 112 -42.81 11.51 -14.36
C HIS A 112 -41.95 11.67 -15.63
N PRO A 113 -40.67 12.08 -15.53
CA PRO A 113 -39.71 11.88 -16.61
C PRO A 113 -39.34 10.39 -16.70
N GLY A 114 -39.51 9.80 -17.88
CA GLY A 114 -39.00 8.44 -18.15
C GLY A 114 -37.48 8.46 -18.42
N PRO A 115 -36.78 7.33 -18.22
CA PRO A 115 -35.36 7.23 -18.57
C PRO A 115 -35.16 7.36 -20.09
N GLY A 116 -34.20 8.19 -20.50
CA GLY A 116 -33.87 8.39 -21.91
C GLY A 116 -33.12 7.20 -22.51
N VAL A 117 -33.57 6.75 -23.69
CA VAL A 117 -32.88 5.70 -24.46
C VAL A 117 -31.84 6.34 -25.38
N ILE A 118 -30.58 5.94 -25.25
CA ILE A 118 -29.52 6.23 -26.22
C ILE A 118 -29.39 5.02 -27.16
N PRO A 119 -29.64 5.15 -28.47
CA PRO A 119 -29.51 4.04 -29.41
C PRO A 119 -28.10 3.93 -29.99
N GLY A 120 -27.51 2.73 -29.95
CA GLY A 120 -26.35 2.39 -30.78
C GLY A 120 -25.20 1.69 -30.06
N LEU A 121 -25.33 0.38 -29.81
CA LEU A 121 -24.24 -0.61 -29.72
C LEU A 121 -24.89 -2.01 -29.62
N GLU A 122 -24.67 -2.89 -30.60
CA GLU A 122 -25.14 -4.27 -30.53
C GLU A 122 -24.14 -5.15 -29.75
N PRO A 123 -24.58 -6.00 -28.81
CA PRO A 123 -23.70 -6.95 -28.14
C PRO A 123 -23.34 -8.12 -29.08
N PRO A 124 -22.11 -8.66 -29.01
CA PRO A 124 -21.71 -9.81 -29.82
C PRO A 124 -22.47 -11.09 -29.41
N ASN A 125 -22.76 -11.94 -30.38
CA ASN A 125 -23.43 -13.23 -30.15
C ASN A 125 -22.55 -14.18 -29.30
N PRO A 126 -23.14 -15.00 -28.42
CA PRO A 126 -22.41 -16.00 -27.65
C PRO A 126 -21.89 -17.15 -28.54
N PRO A 127 -20.73 -17.74 -28.21
CA PRO A 127 -20.18 -18.87 -28.96
C PRO A 127 -21.04 -20.14 -28.79
N GLY A 128 -21.22 -20.89 -29.88
CA GLY A 128 -21.95 -22.17 -29.86
C GLY A 128 -21.16 -23.32 -29.21
N PRO A 129 -21.84 -24.41 -28.80
CA PRO A 129 -21.20 -25.51 -28.08
C PRO A 129 -20.27 -26.34 -28.98
N ALA A 130 -19.08 -26.63 -28.47
CA ALA A 130 -18.14 -27.55 -29.11
C ALA A 130 -18.59 -29.02 -28.98
N SER A 131 -18.06 -29.90 -29.84
CA SER A 131 -18.19 -31.36 -29.70
C SER A 131 -16.88 -32.06 -30.09
N PRO A 132 -16.52 -33.22 -29.50
CA PRO A 132 -15.12 -33.65 -29.44
C PRO A 132 -14.73 -34.81 -30.38
N ALA A 133 -13.73 -34.57 -31.23
CA ALA A 133 -12.79 -35.55 -31.81
C ALA A 133 -11.65 -34.77 -32.51
N GLY A 134 -10.40 -35.24 -32.60
CA GLY A 134 -9.80 -36.46 -32.06
C GLY A 134 -8.26 -36.38 -32.09
N ARG A 135 -7.56 -37.46 -31.72
CA ARG A 135 -6.09 -37.53 -31.68
C ARG A 135 -5.48 -37.69 -33.08
N HIS A 136 -4.27 -37.14 -33.31
CA HIS A 136 -3.18 -37.79 -34.05
C HIS A 136 -1.85 -37.03 -33.87
N GLU A 137 -0.73 -37.57 -34.38
CA GLU A 137 0.63 -37.27 -33.92
C GLU A 137 1.51 -36.53 -34.96
N ALA A 138 2.31 -35.59 -34.46
CA ALA A 138 3.74 -35.34 -34.77
C ALA A 138 4.24 -34.86 -36.16
N VAL A 139 5.46 -34.28 -36.08
CA VAL A 139 6.45 -33.93 -37.13
C VAL A 139 6.24 -32.59 -37.89
N PRO A 140 7.23 -31.66 -37.91
CA PRO A 140 7.11 -30.31 -38.48
C PRO A 140 7.82 -30.09 -39.84
N PRO A 141 7.54 -28.99 -40.55
CA PRO A 141 8.33 -28.51 -41.68
C PRO A 141 9.28 -27.33 -41.33
N THR A 142 10.43 -27.34 -42.00
CA THR A 142 11.60 -26.45 -41.92
C THR A 142 11.43 -25.01 -42.41
N VAL A 143 12.34 -24.14 -41.96
CA VAL A 143 12.64 -22.76 -42.43
C VAL A 143 12.97 -22.69 -43.93
N PRO A 144 12.67 -21.56 -44.60
CA PRO A 144 13.58 -21.03 -45.63
C PRO A 144 13.83 -19.49 -45.56
N SER A 145 15.09 -19.12 -45.78
CA SER A 145 15.66 -17.78 -46.09
C SER A 145 16.95 -18.01 -46.90
N PRO A 146 17.61 -17.02 -47.55
CA PRO A 146 17.26 -15.60 -47.79
C PRO A 146 17.33 -15.17 -49.29
N VAL A 147 16.98 -13.92 -49.63
CA VAL A 147 17.40 -13.22 -50.88
C VAL A 147 17.63 -11.71 -50.57
N GLU A 148 18.45 -11.02 -51.37
CA GLU A 148 19.13 -9.76 -51.03
C GLU A 148 18.54 -8.46 -51.66
N SER A 149 18.71 -7.34 -50.94
CA SER A 149 19.07 -5.99 -51.44
C SER A 149 18.15 -5.21 -52.42
N LYS A 150 17.88 -3.92 -52.10
CA LYS A 150 18.61 -2.79 -52.72
C LYS A 150 18.32 -1.42 -52.11
N VAL A 151 19.27 -0.51 -52.30
CA VAL A 151 19.24 0.92 -51.94
C VAL A 151 19.00 1.75 -53.22
N PRO A 152 18.43 2.95 -53.10
CA PRO A 152 18.98 4.10 -53.82
C PRO A 152 19.26 5.30 -52.90
N SER A 153 20.14 6.19 -53.33
CA SER A 153 20.56 7.41 -52.62
C SER A 153 20.55 8.63 -53.56
N THR A 154 20.99 9.81 -53.07
CA THR A 154 20.99 11.14 -53.73
C THR A 154 19.62 11.85 -53.80
N GLY A 155 19.54 13.19 -53.69
CA GLY A 155 20.59 14.19 -53.40
C GLY A 155 20.12 15.66 -53.50
N MET A 156 21.05 16.59 -53.21
CA MET A 156 21.01 18.07 -53.27
C MET A 156 20.30 18.90 -52.17
N SER A 157 21.13 19.72 -51.50
CA SER A 157 20.85 21.13 -51.11
C SER A 157 21.34 22.08 -52.24
N PRO A 158 21.18 23.43 -52.22
CA PRO A 158 22.05 24.29 -51.37
C PRO A 158 21.50 25.70 -50.97
N THR A 159 22.31 26.48 -50.21
CA THR A 159 22.22 27.95 -49.89
C THR A 159 21.01 28.45 -49.07
N GLY A 160 21.09 29.39 -48.12
CA GLY A 160 22.17 30.25 -47.55
C GLY A 160 21.55 31.24 -46.50
N MET A 161 22.18 32.25 -45.87
CA MET A 161 23.59 32.73 -45.78
C MET A 161 23.70 33.84 -44.69
N GLY A 162 24.82 33.93 -43.92
CA GLY A 162 25.11 34.99 -42.91
C GLY A 162 25.04 34.49 -41.44
N ALA A 163 25.97 34.72 -40.48
CA ALA A 163 27.03 35.72 -40.23
C ALA A 163 26.52 37.11 -39.78
N ALA A 164 27.04 37.81 -38.76
CA ALA A 164 28.19 37.63 -37.82
C ALA A 164 27.89 38.39 -36.48
N GLY A 165 28.68 38.46 -35.39
CA GLY A 165 29.96 37.85 -34.96
C GLY A 165 30.78 38.79 -34.03
N MET A 166 31.70 38.25 -33.20
CA MET A 166 32.73 38.95 -32.35
C MET A 166 32.20 39.90 -31.24
N GLY A 167 32.87 40.15 -30.10
CA GLY A 167 34.09 39.64 -29.43
C GLY A 167 34.06 40.09 -27.94
N ALA A 168 34.66 39.42 -26.95
CA ALA A 168 36.09 39.23 -26.66
C ALA A 168 36.65 40.17 -25.55
N ALA A 169 36.95 39.57 -24.38
CA ALA A 169 37.94 39.96 -23.34
C ALA A 169 37.78 41.23 -22.45
N GLY A 170 38.07 41.06 -21.15
CA GLY A 170 38.93 41.99 -20.40
C GLY A 170 38.49 42.46 -19.01
N GLY A 171 39.35 42.26 -18.00
CA GLY A 171 39.62 43.31 -16.99
C GLY A 171 39.21 43.08 -15.53
N LEU A 172 40.21 42.82 -14.69
CA LEU A 172 40.20 42.94 -13.22
C LEU A 172 39.73 44.32 -12.72
N GLY A 173 39.09 44.37 -11.54
CA GLY A 173 38.88 45.59 -10.75
C GLY A 173 38.41 45.25 -9.33
N ALA A 174 38.94 45.93 -8.30
CA ALA A 174 38.66 45.60 -6.90
C ALA A 174 38.65 46.82 -5.96
N ALA A 175 37.95 46.64 -4.82
CA ALA A 175 38.05 47.36 -3.55
C ALA A 175 37.39 48.76 -3.40
N THR A 176 37.08 49.04 -2.12
CA THR A 176 36.59 50.30 -1.49
C THR A 176 35.15 50.74 -1.79
N GLY A 177 34.33 51.14 -0.80
CA GLY A 177 34.46 51.00 0.67
C GLY A 177 33.67 52.05 1.49
N ASN A 178 33.35 51.72 2.75
CA ASN A 178 32.86 52.61 3.84
C ASN A 178 31.48 53.30 3.61
N THR A 179 30.70 53.79 4.59
CA THR A 179 30.66 53.84 6.09
C THR A 179 29.19 54.15 6.49
N SER A 180 28.65 54.15 7.72
CA SER A 180 29.07 53.97 9.14
C SER A 180 27.77 53.68 9.95
N GLY A 181 27.76 52.93 11.07
CA GLY A 181 28.02 53.40 12.46
C GLY A 181 26.73 53.94 13.14
N GLY A 182 26.44 53.79 14.44
CA GLY A 182 27.07 53.07 15.58
C GLY A 182 25.96 52.50 16.50
N GLU A 183 26.13 52.21 17.80
CA GLU A 183 27.27 52.35 18.73
C GLU A 183 26.99 51.53 20.03
N ASP A 184 27.87 51.64 21.05
CA ASP A 184 27.75 51.19 22.46
C ASP A 184 27.97 49.70 22.84
N ASP A 185 29.24 49.42 23.21
CA ASP A 185 29.77 48.38 24.14
C ASP A 185 29.78 48.98 25.59
N PRO A 186 30.53 48.56 26.66
CA PRO A 186 31.57 47.51 26.85
C PRO A 186 31.18 46.48 27.99
N ASP A 187 32.00 45.54 28.51
CA ASP A 187 33.40 45.64 28.97
C ASP A 187 34.12 44.30 29.29
N GLU A 188 35.47 44.35 29.24
CA GLU A 188 36.59 43.47 29.71
C GLU A 188 36.39 42.02 30.26
N SER A 189 37.35 41.08 30.18
CA SER A 189 38.74 41.04 29.64
C SER A 189 39.28 39.58 29.44
N ILE A 190 40.46 39.43 28.82
CA ILE A 190 41.24 38.18 28.55
C ILE A 190 42.61 38.23 29.32
N PRO A 191 43.51 37.20 29.40
CA PRO A 191 44.19 36.52 28.26
C PRO A 191 44.65 35.03 28.48
N GLU A 192 45.55 34.55 27.62
CA GLU A 192 46.04 33.16 27.44
C GLU A 192 47.18 32.69 28.40
N GLY A 193 47.61 31.42 28.28
CA GLY A 193 48.79 30.85 28.96
C GLY A 193 49.38 29.61 28.27
N THR A 194 50.68 29.32 28.50
CA THR A 194 51.53 28.49 27.60
C THR A 194 52.10 27.18 28.21
N VAL A 195 52.56 26.26 27.35
CA VAL A 195 53.34 25.01 27.58
C VAL A 195 54.85 25.25 27.86
N PRO A 196 55.73 24.27 28.21
CA PRO A 196 55.55 22.84 28.63
C PRO A 196 56.49 22.32 29.80
N ASP A 197 56.45 21.00 30.05
CA ASP A 197 57.59 20.07 30.39
C ASP A 197 58.02 19.75 31.86
N GLU A 198 58.80 18.64 31.97
CA GLU A 198 59.74 18.15 33.00
C GLU A 198 59.36 17.00 34.00
N THR A 199 60.00 15.84 33.75
CA THR A 199 60.64 14.86 34.68
C THR A 199 59.96 13.55 35.20
N LEU A 200 60.78 12.49 35.19
CA LEU A 200 60.63 11.14 35.79
C LEU A 200 61.63 10.99 36.96
N PRO A 201 61.50 10.01 37.90
CA PRO A 201 62.33 8.79 37.73
C PRO A 201 61.85 7.45 38.37
N GLN A 202 62.12 6.35 37.64
CA GLN A 202 62.67 5.04 38.06
C GLN A 202 61.89 4.01 38.93
N GLY A 203 61.94 2.75 38.47
CA GLY A 203 61.67 1.51 39.23
C GLY A 203 61.97 0.23 38.40
N ALA A 204 62.93 -0.60 38.83
CA ALA A 204 63.45 -1.82 38.15
C ALA A 204 62.35 -2.81 37.65
N ALA A 205 62.38 -3.39 36.44
CA ALA A 205 63.38 -4.30 35.81
C ALA A 205 63.40 -5.74 36.40
N ALA A 206 63.54 -6.84 35.65
CA ALA A 206 63.52 -7.10 34.19
C ALA A 206 63.34 -8.62 33.91
N GLY A 207 63.18 -9.03 32.64
CA GLY A 207 63.14 -10.45 32.22
C GLY A 207 63.08 -10.66 30.70
N GLU A 208 64.25 -10.78 30.05
CA GLU A 208 64.38 -11.09 28.61
C GLU A 208 64.35 -12.59 28.31
N ILE A 209 64.00 -13.01 27.08
CA ILE A 209 64.88 -13.71 26.09
C ILE A 209 64.30 -13.46 24.67
N VAL A 210 65.18 -13.40 23.65
CA VAL A 210 64.91 -13.25 22.19
C VAL A 210 65.86 -14.22 21.43
N PRO A 211 65.83 -14.41 20.08
CA PRO A 211 64.83 -14.09 19.05
C PRO A 211 64.51 -15.28 18.09
N GLY A 212 63.72 -15.06 17.03
CA GLY A 212 63.56 -16.00 15.90
C GLY A 212 62.98 -15.32 14.64
N ALA A 213 63.53 -15.62 13.45
CA ALA A 213 63.13 -15.02 12.17
C ALA A 213 62.01 -15.82 11.46
N PRO A 214 61.20 -15.20 10.57
CA PRO A 214 60.04 -15.84 9.96
C PRO A 214 60.40 -16.82 8.83
N ALA A 215 59.51 -17.79 8.61
CA ALA A 215 59.48 -18.66 7.43
C ALA A 215 58.05 -18.71 6.87
N GLU A 216 57.92 -18.98 5.57
CA GLU A 216 56.69 -18.75 4.81
C GLU A 216 55.59 -19.81 5.06
N GLY A 217 54.34 -19.36 5.05
CA GLY A 217 53.15 -20.21 5.01
C GLY A 217 52.11 -19.56 4.10
N ALA A 218 51.65 -20.27 3.06
CA ALA A 218 50.87 -19.67 1.99
C ALA A 218 49.47 -19.22 2.45
N ALA A 219 49.15 -17.95 2.25
CA ALA A 219 47.80 -17.43 2.42
C ALA A 219 46.91 -17.87 1.24
N SER A 220 45.82 -18.57 1.52
CA SER A 220 44.80 -18.91 0.52
C SER A 220 43.94 -17.70 0.19
N ALA A 221 44.16 -17.07 -0.97
CA ALA A 221 43.24 -16.06 -1.50
C ALA A 221 41.89 -16.72 -1.82
N GLY A 222 40.80 -16.24 -1.20
CA GLY A 222 39.50 -16.90 -1.32
C GLY A 222 38.38 -16.31 -0.46
N SER A 223 38.36 -14.99 -0.24
CA SER A 223 37.23 -14.29 0.40
C SER A 223 37.12 -12.86 -0.13
N ALA A 224 36.80 -12.74 -1.42
CA ALA A 224 36.51 -11.46 -2.06
C ALA A 224 35.02 -11.11 -1.85
N VAL A 225 34.68 -10.71 -0.62
CA VAL A 225 33.50 -9.84 -0.43
C VAL A 225 33.77 -8.58 -1.24
N LEU A 226 32.84 -8.14 -2.09
CA LEU A 226 32.85 -6.77 -2.59
C LEU A 226 32.47 -5.85 -1.43
N GLY A 227 33.43 -5.56 -0.56
CA GLY A 227 33.20 -4.69 0.61
C GLY A 227 32.63 -3.35 0.15
N GLY A 228 31.67 -2.79 0.89
CA GLY A 228 30.82 -1.67 0.44
C GLY A 228 31.56 -0.47 -0.17
N ALA A 229 32.80 -0.21 0.25
CA ALA A 229 33.72 0.76 -0.33
C ALA A 229 34.04 0.57 -1.83
N VAL A 230 33.70 -0.58 -2.43
CA VAL A 230 33.77 -0.84 -3.89
C VAL A 230 32.39 -0.69 -4.54
N LEU A 231 31.33 -1.17 -3.87
CA LEU A 231 29.95 -1.12 -4.37
C LEU A 231 29.44 0.32 -4.53
N GLN A 232 29.68 1.20 -3.55
CA GLN A 232 29.20 2.57 -3.60
C GLN A 232 29.81 3.36 -4.79
N PRO A 233 31.15 3.37 -5.03
CA PRO A 233 31.73 3.98 -6.23
C PRO A 233 31.28 3.35 -7.55
N GLN A 234 30.96 2.05 -7.59
CA GLN A 234 30.39 1.41 -8.78
C GLN A 234 28.97 1.92 -9.07
N LEU A 235 28.14 2.08 -8.03
CA LEU A 235 26.81 2.67 -8.14
C LEU A 235 26.87 4.17 -8.49
N ASP A 236 27.83 4.90 -7.95
CA ASP A 236 28.08 6.32 -8.30
C ASP A 236 28.40 6.46 -9.80
N ALA A 237 29.35 5.66 -10.30
CA ALA A 237 29.75 5.68 -11.71
C ALA A 237 28.63 5.19 -12.64
N PHE A 238 27.82 4.22 -12.21
CA PHE A 238 26.65 3.77 -12.96
C PHE A 238 25.58 4.88 -13.04
N LEU A 239 25.21 5.49 -11.92
CA LEU A 239 24.19 6.54 -11.87
C LEU A 239 24.62 7.79 -12.63
N ALA A 240 25.87 8.22 -12.51
CA ALA A 240 26.43 9.33 -13.28
C ALA A 240 26.40 9.12 -14.82
N ALA A 241 26.14 7.90 -15.29
CA ALA A 241 25.96 7.56 -16.71
C ALA A 241 24.50 7.24 -17.12
N HIS A 242 23.57 7.06 -16.17
CA HIS A 242 22.20 6.60 -16.44
C HIS A 242 21.08 7.41 -15.74
N GLU A 243 21.39 8.33 -14.81
CA GLU A 243 20.38 9.08 -14.05
C GLU A 243 19.44 9.90 -14.95
N ASP A 244 19.99 10.62 -15.93
CA ASP A 244 19.20 11.33 -16.96
C ASP A 244 18.26 10.39 -17.74
N GLU A 245 18.70 9.16 -18.04
CA GLU A 245 17.87 8.16 -18.73
C GLU A 245 16.74 7.65 -17.82
N LEU A 246 17.03 7.37 -16.55
CA LEU A 246 16.04 6.87 -15.60
C LEU A 246 15.00 7.94 -15.23
N ILE A 247 15.41 9.20 -15.09
CA ILE A 247 14.51 10.35 -14.93
C ILE A 247 13.65 10.51 -16.20
N ALA A 248 14.24 10.47 -17.40
CA ALA A 248 13.49 10.54 -18.65
C ALA A 248 12.50 9.37 -18.81
N PHE A 249 12.85 8.17 -18.33
CA PHE A 249 11.98 7.00 -18.34
C PHE A 249 10.81 7.16 -17.35
N ARG A 250 11.06 7.56 -16.09
CA ARG A 250 10.02 7.87 -15.10
C ARG A 250 9.04 8.91 -15.63
N ARG A 251 9.56 10.03 -16.13
CA ARG A 251 8.75 11.14 -16.67
C ARG A 251 7.95 10.73 -17.90
N ASP A 252 8.50 9.86 -18.76
CA ASP A 252 7.77 9.31 -19.91
C ASP A 252 6.58 8.43 -19.49
N LEU A 253 6.71 7.64 -18.40
CA LEU A 253 5.58 6.91 -17.84
C LEU A 253 4.56 7.86 -17.19
N HIS A 254 5.03 8.83 -16.39
CA HIS A 254 4.17 9.83 -15.74
C HIS A 254 3.33 10.65 -16.74
N MET A 255 3.88 10.98 -17.90
CA MET A 255 3.16 11.65 -18.99
C MET A 255 2.13 10.75 -19.71
N HIS A 256 2.29 9.43 -19.67
CA HIS A 256 1.47 8.47 -20.43
C HIS A 256 1.02 7.28 -19.56
N PRO A 257 0.32 7.52 -18.44
CA PRO A 257 -0.05 6.49 -17.49
C PRO A 257 -1.12 5.54 -18.06
N GLU A 258 -1.05 4.27 -17.68
CA GLU A 258 -1.99 3.22 -18.08
C GLU A 258 -2.61 2.55 -16.84
N LEU A 259 -3.93 2.33 -16.87
CA LEU A 259 -4.67 1.69 -15.76
C LEU A 259 -4.33 0.19 -15.64
N GLY A 260 -4.67 -0.40 -14.49
CA GLY A 260 -4.57 -1.84 -14.25
C GLY A 260 -5.15 -2.71 -15.39
N TYR A 261 -4.35 -3.68 -15.86
CA TYR A 261 -4.58 -4.54 -17.04
C TYR A 261 -4.59 -3.84 -18.41
N ALA A 262 -4.25 -2.56 -18.50
CA ALA A 262 -4.13 -1.80 -19.75
C ALA A 262 -2.68 -1.35 -20.06
N GLU A 263 -1.68 -1.82 -19.30
CA GLU A 263 -0.29 -1.35 -19.25
C GLU A 263 0.57 -1.78 -20.48
N HIS A 264 -0.01 -1.78 -21.68
CA HIS A 264 0.58 -2.29 -22.92
C HIS A 264 1.66 -1.39 -23.54
N ARG A 265 1.73 -0.12 -23.18
CA ARG A 265 2.83 0.81 -23.53
C ARG A 265 3.96 0.65 -22.53
N THR A 266 3.67 0.68 -21.23
CA THR A 266 4.66 0.55 -20.15
C THR A 266 5.38 -0.79 -20.22
N THR A 267 4.64 -1.90 -20.31
CA THR A 267 5.19 -3.26 -20.48
C THR A 267 6.10 -3.38 -21.70
N ARG A 268 5.72 -2.72 -22.81
CA ARG A 268 6.50 -2.74 -24.05
C ARG A 268 7.79 -1.95 -23.94
N LYS A 269 7.75 -0.73 -23.37
CA LYS A 269 8.94 0.09 -23.15
C LYS A 269 9.95 -0.60 -22.24
N LEU A 270 9.48 -1.26 -21.18
CA LEU A 270 10.32 -2.10 -20.32
C LEU A 270 10.93 -3.26 -21.11
N ALA A 271 10.12 -4.01 -21.86
CA ALA A 271 10.60 -5.13 -22.66
C ALA A 271 11.61 -4.71 -23.74
N GLU A 272 11.45 -3.53 -24.34
CA GLU A 272 12.38 -2.92 -25.29
C GLU A 272 13.69 -2.48 -24.61
N ARG A 273 13.62 -1.77 -23.48
CA ARG A 273 14.81 -1.26 -22.77
C ARG A 273 15.66 -2.35 -22.12
N LEU A 274 15.02 -3.42 -21.62
CA LEU A 274 15.70 -4.61 -21.10
C LEU A 274 16.38 -5.39 -22.24
N ARG A 275 15.73 -5.57 -23.39
CA ARG A 275 16.35 -6.20 -24.58
C ARG A 275 17.51 -5.38 -25.14
N ALA A 276 17.44 -4.05 -25.07
CA ALA A 276 18.55 -3.17 -25.44
C ALA A 276 19.79 -3.36 -24.54
N ALA A 277 19.61 -3.85 -23.30
CA ALA A 277 20.67 -4.29 -22.39
C ALA A 277 21.04 -5.78 -22.54
N GLY A 278 20.63 -6.44 -23.63
CA GLY A 278 20.91 -7.86 -23.88
C GLY A 278 20.05 -8.85 -23.07
N LEU A 279 19.15 -8.37 -22.21
CA LEU A 279 18.32 -9.20 -21.33
C LEU A 279 17.13 -9.83 -22.08
N LYS A 280 16.50 -10.82 -21.45
CA LYS A 280 15.46 -11.68 -22.05
C LYS A 280 14.12 -11.60 -21.29
N PRO A 281 13.41 -10.45 -21.34
CA PRO A 281 12.15 -10.26 -20.62
C PRO A 281 11.01 -11.11 -21.20
N VAL A 282 10.31 -11.81 -20.31
CA VAL A 282 9.14 -12.67 -20.55
C VAL A 282 7.89 -11.90 -20.15
N ILE A 283 7.07 -11.53 -21.14
CA ILE A 283 5.79 -10.83 -20.93
C ILE A 283 4.74 -11.83 -20.42
N LEU A 284 3.90 -11.42 -19.46
CA LEU A 284 2.90 -12.30 -18.85
C LEU A 284 1.79 -12.67 -19.86
N PRO A 285 1.06 -13.80 -19.67
CA PRO A 285 0.06 -14.28 -20.63
C PRO A 285 -1.08 -13.30 -20.97
N LYS A 286 -1.38 -12.32 -20.11
CA LYS A 286 -2.39 -11.27 -20.38
C LYS A 286 -1.90 -10.14 -21.30
N GLY A 287 -0.59 -10.06 -21.59
CA GLY A 287 -0.02 -9.01 -22.45
C GLY A 287 0.28 -7.69 -21.75
N THR A 288 0.21 -7.66 -20.42
CA THR A 288 0.76 -6.60 -19.56
C THR A 288 1.57 -7.22 -18.42
N GLY A 289 2.54 -6.49 -17.90
CA GLY A 289 3.56 -7.01 -16.99
C GLY A 289 4.59 -7.93 -17.66
N LEU A 290 5.74 -8.10 -17.01
CA LEU A 290 6.79 -9.03 -17.42
C LEU A 290 7.67 -9.43 -16.23
N PHE A 291 8.41 -10.54 -16.39
CA PHE A 291 9.57 -10.83 -15.54
C PHE A 291 10.84 -11.00 -16.38
N CYS A 292 12.01 -10.80 -15.76
CA CYS A 292 13.29 -10.93 -16.45
C CYS A 292 14.40 -11.42 -15.50
N ASP A 293 15.09 -12.49 -15.90
CA ASP A 293 16.18 -13.08 -15.11
C ASP A 293 17.54 -12.51 -15.55
N ILE A 294 18.42 -12.33 -14.56
CA ILE A 294 19.78 -11.79 -14.68
C ILE A 294 20.72 -12.70 -13.90
N GLY A 295 21.90 -13.01 -14.45
CA GLY A 295 22.90 -13.87 -13.79
C GLY A 295 22.88 -15.33 -14.25
N PRO A 296 23.56 -16.23 -13.50
CA PRO A 296 23.62 -17.66 -13.78
C PRO A 296 22.25 -18.37 -13.69
N GLU A 297 22.23 -19.65 -14.07
CA GLU A 297 21.06 -20.55 -13.87
C GLU A 297 21.17 -21.34 -12.56
N ASP A 298 22.40 -21.52 -12.06
CA ASP A 298 22.71 -22.16 -10.79
C ASP A 298 22.93 -21.12 -9.68
N GLY A 299 22.55 -21.47 -8.45
CA GLY A 299 22.64 -20.60 -7.26
C GLY A 299 21.28 -20.10 -6.78
N GLY A 300 21.28 -19.32 -5.70
CA GLY A 300 20.06 -18.71 -5.16
C GLY A 300 19.48 -17.63 -6.09
N THR A 301 18.18 -17.40 -6.01
CA THR A 301 17.44 -16.40 -6.79
C THR A 301 16.74 -15.38 -5.89
N VAL A 302 17.06 -14.10 -6.06
CA VAL A 302 16.38 -12.99 -5.38
C VAL A 302 15.48 -12.23 -6.36
N ALA A 303 14.25 -11.93 -5.97
CA ALA A 303 13.33 -11.12 -6.77
C ALA A 303 13.30 -9.65 -6.32
N LEU A 304 13.23 -8.73 -7.30
CA LEU A 304 12.98 -7.30 -7.11
C LEU A 304 11.67 -6.92 -7.82
N ARG A 305 10.67 -6.45 -7.09
CA ARG A 305 9.34 -6.08 -7.63
C ARG A 305 9.16 -4.58 -7.79
N ALA A 306 8.62 -4.20 -8.95
CA ALA A 306 7.90 -2.96 -9.18
C ALA A 306 6.52 -3.29 -9.75
N ASP A 307 5.51 -2.60 -9.24
CA ASP A 307 4.22 -2.34 -9.89
C ASP A 307 4.41 -1.33 -11.04
N ILE A 308 3.49 -1.34 -12.01
CA ILE A 308 3.63 -0.55 -13.26
C ILE A 308 2.37 0.22 -13.69
N ASP A 309 1.28 0.11 -12.93
CA ASP A 309 -0.05 0.65 -13.26
C ASP A 309 -0.32 2.04 -12.64
N ALA A 310 -1.42 2.65 -13.06
CA ALA A 310 -1.82 4.00 -12.68
C ALA A 310 -3.27 4.09 -12.20
N LEU A 311 -3.59 5.22 -11.56
CA LEU A 311 -4.88 5.49 -10.93
C LEU A 311 -5.84 6.26 -11.84
N PRO A 312 -7.16 6.00 -11.77
CA PRO A 312 -8.19 6.73 -12.52
C PRO A 312 -8.55 8.07 -11.84
N LEU A 313 -7.56 8.95 -11.71
CA LEU A 313 -7.71 10.31 -11.18
C LEU A 313 -6.96 11.33 -12.03
N GLN A 314 -7.36 12.59 -11.96
CA GLN A 314 -6.73 13.66 -12.73
C GLN A 314 -5.42 14.11 -12.07
N ASP A 315 -4.34 14.19 -12.84
CA ASP A 315 -3.10 14.85 -12.45
C ASP A 315 -3.33 16.37 -12.33
N GLU A 316 -3.03 16.95 -11.17
CA GLU A 316 -3.25 18.36 -10.83
C GLU A 316 -1.96 19.20 -10.86
N LYS A 317 -0.83 18.59 -11.24
CA LYS A 317 0.49 19.25 -11.29
C LYS A 317 0.65 20.15 -12.51
N GLU A 318 -0.11 21.25 -12.58
CA GLU A 318 -0.21 22.13 -13.76
C GLU A 318 1.15 22.63 -14.29
N ASP A 319 2.08 22.98 -13.41
CA ASP A 319 3.42 23.48 -13.78
C ASP A 319 4.47 22.37 -14.10
N ALA A 320 4.15 21.08 -13.86
CA ALA A 320 5.12 20.00 -14.04
C ALA A 320 5.30 19.64 -15.52
N PRO A 321 6.53 19.68 -16.08
CA PRO A 321 6.78 19.38 -17.50
C PRO A 321 6.59 17.89 -17.86
N TYR A 322 6.30 17.06 -16.87
CA TYR A 322 6.03 15.62 -16.99
C TYR A 322 4.60 15.23 -16.52
N ARG A 323 3.72 16.21 -16.32
CA ARG A 323 2.31 16.01 -15.99
C ARG A 323 1.63 15.07 -17.00
N SER A 324 0.72 14.23 -16.51
CA SER A 324 -0.06 13.31 -17.35
C SER A 324 -0.75 14.03 -18.52
N THR A 325 -0.56 13.46 -19.71
CA THR A 325 -1.25 13.85 -20.96
C THR A 325 -2.54 13.05 -21.18
N VAL A 326 -2.81 12.04 -20.33
CA VAL A 326 -4.00 11.19 -20.40
C VAL A 326 -5.07 11.76 -19.47
N PRO A 327 -6.23 12.23 -19.98
CA PRO A 327 -7.27 12.83 -19.14
C PRO A 327 -7.82 11.84 -18.11
N GLY A 328 -7.85 12.25 -16.83
CA GLY A 328 -8.38 11.43 -15.74
C GLY A 328 -7.56 10.19 -15.38
N VAL A 329 -6.28 10.12 -15.76
CA VAL A 329 -5.35 9.05 -15.32
C VAL A 329 -4.02 9.65 -14.88
N ALA A 330 -3.46 9.16 -13.76
CA ALA A 330 -2.18 9.63 -13.19
C ALA A 330 -1.45 8.54 -12.40
N HIS A 331 -0.10 8.54 -12.40
CA HIS A 331 0.68 7.75 -11.44
C HIS A 331 0.76 8.48 -10.09
N ALA A 332 -0.33 8.43 -9.32
CA ALA A 332 -0.47 9.09 -8.01
C ALA A 332 -0.08 8.20 -6.81
N CYS A 333 0.50 7.02 -7.06
CA CYS A 333 1.03 6.10 -6.04
C CYS A 333 2.55 5.86 -6.17
N GLY A 334 3.19 6.37 -7.23
CA GLY A 334 4.63 6.28 -7.47
C GLY A 334 5.11 5.09 -8.32
N HIS A 335 4.21 4.33 -8.94
CA HIS A 335 4.54 3.09 -9.69
C HIS A 335 5.45 3.37 -10.91
N ASP A 336 5.37 4.58 -11.50
CA ASP A 336 6.32 5.09 -12.49
C ASP A 336 7.76 5.20 -11.96
N VAL A 337 7.88 5.62 -10.69
CA VAL A 337 9.14 5.73 -9.97
C VAL A 337 9.64 4.34 -9.58
N HIS A 338 8.78 3.48 -9.01
CA HIS A 338 9.13 2.09 -8.65
C HIS A 338 9.65 1.32 -9.88
N THR A 339 8.94 1.44 -11.00
CA THR A 339 9.33 0.89 -12.30
C THR A 339 10.72 1.37 -12.74
N ALA A 340 10.99 2.68 -12.67
CA ALA A 340 12.28 3.23 -13.04
C ALA A 340 13.42 2.79 -12.09
N MET A 341 13.16 2.65 -10.78
CA MET A 341 14.15 2.13 -9.81
C MET A 341 14.53 0.67 -10.10
N VAL A 342 13.55 -0.22 -10.30
CA VAL A 342 13.81 -1.66 -10.56
C VAL A 342 14.44 -1.85 -11.94
N LEU A 343 14.10 -1.02 -12.92
CA LEU A 343 14.80 -0.96 -14.20
C LEU A 343 16.27 -0.57 -14.01
N GLY A 344 16.55 0.52 -13.29
CA GLY A 344 17.92 0.99 -13.03
C GLY A 344 18.77 -0.02 -12.26
N ALA A 345 18.22 -0.62 -11.20
CA ALA A 345 18.88 -1.69 -10.45
C ALA A 345 19.15 -2.92 -11.33
N GLY A 346 18.18 -3.32 -12.17
CA GLY A 346 18.34 -4.40 -13.14
C GLY A 346 19.46 -4.14 -14.16
N LEU A 347 19.58 -2.90 -14.65
CA LEU A 347 20.64 -2.50 -15.57
C LEU A 347 22.03 -2.52 -14.91
N PHE A 348 22.14 -2.10 -13.65
CA PHE A 348 23.38 -2.21 -12.88
C PHE A 348 23.76 -3.68 -12.63
N LEU A 349 22.81 -4.50 -12.17
CA LEU A 349 23.02 -5.92 -11.87
C LEU A 349 23.33 -6.74 -13.13
N ALA A 350 22.84 -6.34 -14.30
CA ALA A 350 23.24 -6.91 -15.58
C ALA A 350 24.72 -6.67 -15.91
N GLN A 351 25.25 -5.47 -15.61
CA GLN A 351 26.70 -5.19 -15.74
C GLN A 351 27.53 -6.02 -14.76
N GLN A 352 27.04 -6.22 -13.51
CA GLN A 352 27.71 -7.11 -12.55
C GLN A 352 27.69 -8.58 -13.01
N ALA A 353 26.60 -9.02 -13.67
CA ALA A 353 26.52 -10.36 -14.25
C ALA A 353 27.47 -10.54 -15.45
N GLU A 354 27.57 -9.57 -16.35
CA GLU A 354 28.52 -9.58 -17.49
C GLU A 354 29.98 -9.56 -17.01
N ALA A 355 30.26 -8.84 -15.91
CA ALA A 355 31.57 -8.85 -15.25
C ALA A 355 31.88 -10.14 -14.45
N GLY A 356 30.94 -11.08 -14.33
CA GLY A 356 31.10 -12.30 -13.54
C GLY A 356 31.12 -12.06 -12.02
N LEU A 357 30.60 -10.92 -11.56
CA LEU A 357 30.58 -10.50 -10.15
C LEU A 357 29.26 -10.81 -9.42
N LEU A 358 28.18 -11.15 -10.15
CA LEU A 358 26.89 -11.50 -9.57
C LEU A 358 26.90 -12.97 -9.07
N PRO A 359 26.76 -13.23 -7.75
CA PRO A 359 26.98 -14.55 -7.14
C PRO A 359 25.81 -15.55 -7.31
N GLY A 360 24.69 -15.11 -7.89
CA GLY A 360 23.47 -15.89 -8.08
C GLY A 360 22.52 -15.14 -9.01
N ARG A 361 21.26 -15.57 -9.10
CA ARG A 361 20.27 -15.00 -10.03
C ARG A 361 19.50 -13.84 -9.39
N VAL A 362 19.22 -12.81 -10.18
CA VAL A 362 18.22 -11.78 -9.83
C VAL A 362 17.07 -11.85 -10.82
N ARG A 363 15.83 -11.89 -10.32
CA ARG A 363 14.62 -11.79 -11.14
C ARG A 363 13.97 -10.42 -10.93
N LEU A 364 13.85 -9.65 -12.00
CA LEU A 364 13.01 -8.46 -12.02
C LEU A 364 11.56 -8.90 -12.20
N LEU A 365 10.65 -8.40 -11.38
CA LEU A 365 9.20 -8.55 -11.50
C LEU A 365 8.59 -7.18 -11.79
N PHE A 366 8.07 -6.98 -13.00
CA PHE A 366 7.34 -5.79 -13.40
C PHE A 366 5.86 -6.17 -13.50
N GLN A 367 5.13 -5.89 -12.43
CA GLN A 367 3.81 -6.41 -12.15
C GLN A 367 2.71 -5.44 -12.65
N PRO A 368 1.68 -5.92 -13.36
CA PRO A 368 0.51 -5.12 -13.69
C PRO A 368 -0.43 -5.00 -12.47
N ALA A 369 -1.45 -4.14 -12.57
CA ALA A 369 -2.67 -4.19 -11.76
C ALA A 369 -2.47 -4.46 -10.25
N GLU A 370 -1.76 -3.58 -9.54
CA GLU A 370 -1.76 -3.55 -8.08
C GLU A 370 -3.09 -2.93 -7.59
N GLU A 371 -3.41 -1.73 -8.12
CA GLU A 371 -4.59 -0.92 -7.76
C GLU A 371 -5.93 -1.59 -8.16
N THR A 372 -5.86 -2.66 -8.96
CA THR A 372 -7.02 -3.48 -9.37
C THR A 372 -6.72 -4.96 -9.08
N PRO A 373 -7.23 -5.54 -7.96
CA PRO A 373 -6.74 -6.79 -7.40
C PRO A 373 -6.51 -7.93 -8.39
N GLY A 374 -5.27 -8.45 -8.40
CA GLY A 374 -4.90 -9.69 -9.11
C GLY A 374 -3.53 -9.67 -9.79
N GLY A 375 -2.84 -8.52 -9.85
CA GLY A 375 -1.52 -8.38 -10.49
C GLY A 375 -0.48 -9.40 -10.02
N ALA A 376 -0.27 -9.52 -8.71
CA ALA A 376 0.65 -10.49 -8.13
C ALA A 376 0.21 -11.94 -8.39
N LEU A 377 -1.10 -12.21 -8.36
CA LEU A 377 -1.65 -13.54 -8.65
C LEU A 377 -1.40 -13.97 -10.10
N ASP A 378 -1.43 -13.04 -11.07
CA ASP A 378 -1.04 -13.34 -12.46
C ASP A 378 0.46 -13.61 -12.61
N VAL A 379 1.32 -12.85 -11.91
CA VAL A 379 2.76 -13.11 -11.87
C VAL A 379 3.03 -14.50 -11.28
N MET A 380 2.36 -14.86 -10.18
CA MET A 380 2.45 -16.20 -9.58
C MET A 380 1.96 -17.29 -10.54
N ALA A 381 0.80 -17.10 -11.19
CA ALA A 381 0.24 -18.04 -12.16
C ALA A 381 1.10 -18.21 -13.43
N ALA A 382 1.84 -17.18 -13.83
CA ALA A 382 2.83 -17.23 -14.91
C ALA A 382 4.17 -17.88 -14.49
N GLY A 383 4.31 -18.30 -13.22
CA GLY A 383 5.53 -18.89 -12.67
C GLY A 383 6.58 -17.88 -12.21
N GLY A 384 6.25 -16.59 -12.10
CA GLY A 384 7.19 -15.51 -11.81
C GLY A 384 7.94 -15.66 -10.48
N ILE A 385 7.34 -16.26 -9.45
CA ILE A 385 8.04 -16.56 -8.17
C ILE A 385 8.63 -17.98 -8.09
N VAL A 386 8.51 -18.81 -9.14
CA VAL A 386 9.03 -20.19 -9.10
C VAL A 386 10.55 -20.16 -9.06
N GLY A 387 11.12 -20.81 -8.04
CA GLY A 387 12.55 -20.86 -7.78
C GLY A 387 13.15 -19.59 -7.16
N VAL A 388 12.33 -18.65 -6.69
CA VAL A 388 12.78 -17.47 -5.94
C VAL A 388 12.91 -17.81 -4.46
N ASP A 389 14.06 -17.55 -3.86
CA ASP A 389 14.33 -17.78 -2.44
C ASP A 389 13.87 -16.62 -1.55
N ARG A 390 13.88 -15.38 -2.09
CA ARG A 390 13.51 -14.17 -1.35
C ARG A 390 13.04 -13.04 -2.28
N ALA A 391 12.04 -12.26 -1.88
CA ALA A 391 11.53 -11.12 -2.65
C ALA A 391 11.66 -9.77 -1.91
N PHE A 392 11.95 -8.71 -2.66
CA PHE A 392 12.05 -7.34 -2.15
C PHE A 392 11.30 -6.33 -3.03
N ALA A 393 10.73 -5.30 -2.39
CA ALA A 393 10.07 -4.18 -3.06
C ALA A 393 10.36 -2.86 -2.33
N LEU A 394 10.35 -1.75 -3.08
CA LEU A 394 10.31 -0.39 -2.53
C LEU A 394 9.00 0.25 -2.95
N HIS A 395 8.34 0.94 -2.01
CA HIS A 395 7.16 1.75 -2.29
C HIS A 395 7.38 3.17 -1.76
N CYS A 396 7.10 4.18 -2.58
CA CYS A 396 7.18 5.59 -2.22
C CYS A 396 6.34 5.91 -0.97
N ASP A 397 6.87 6.80 -0.12
CA ASP A 397 6.17 7.32 1.06
C ASP A 397 6.42 8.84 1.17
N PRO A 398 5.43 9.68 0.80
CA PRO A 398 5.58 11.14 0.78
C PRO A 398 5.69 11.78 2.18
N ARG A 399 5.63 10.99 3.26
CA ARG A 399 5.87 11.48 4.62
C ARG A 399 7.37 11.46 4.96
N ILE A 400 8.12 10.53 4.35
CA ILE A 400 9.54 10.28 4.57
C ILE A 400 10.38 11.11 3.58
N GLU A 401 11.52 11.65 4.03
CA GLU A 401 12.36 12.55 3.21
C GLU A 401 13.30 11.80 2.27
N VAL A 402 13.60 12.39 1.11
CA VAL A 402 14.48 11.76 0.12
C VAL A 402 15.87 11.48 0.69
N GLY A 403 16.36 10.26 0.45
CA GLY A 403 17.57 9.73 1.09
C GLY A 403 17.28 8.78 2.26
N GLN A 404 16.06 8.80 2.82
CA GLN A 404 15.67 7.90 3.91
C GLN A 404 14.93 6.64 3.41
N LEU A 405 15.06 5.55 4.19
CA LEU A 405 14.42 4.26 3.98
C LEU A 405 13.66 3.83 5.25
N GLY A 406 12.33 3.83 5.16
CA GLY A 406 11.40 3.40 6.20
C GLY A 406 11.31 1.88 6.31
N LEU A 407 11.85 1.31 7.39
CA LEU A 407 11.82 -0.12 7.67
C LEU A 407 10.89 -0.49 8.83
N ARG A 408 10.29 -1.67 8.72
CA ARG A 408 9.43 -2.30 9.73
C ARG A 408 9.48 -3.82 9.60
N THR A 409 9.71 -4.51 10.72
CA THR A 409 9.60 -5.98 10.81
C THR A 409 8.15 -6.39 11.08
N GLY A 410 7.72 -7.49 10.47
CA GLY A 410 6.35 -7.96 10.53
C GLY A 410 5.41 -7.14 9.62
N PRO A 411 4.11 -7.13 9.93
CA PRO A 411 3.08 -6.52 9.08
C PRO A 411 3.31 -5.02 8.80
N ILE A 412 3.48 -4.63 7.53
CA ILE A 412 3.69 -3.24 7.09
C ILE A 412 2.45 -2.61 6.41
N THR A 413 1.56 -3.43 5.86
CA THR A 413 0.22 -3.03 5.36
C THR A 413 -0.89 -3.83 6.05
N ALA A 414 -2.13 -3.69 5.58
CA ALA A 414 -3.29 -4.39 6.11
C ALA A 414 -3.95 -5.29 5.04
N ALA A 415 -4.50 -6.42 5.48
CA ALA A 415 -5.39 -7.21 4.65
C ALA A 415 -6.65 -6.41 4.28
N CYS A 416 -7.18 -6.59 3.07
CA CYS A 416 -8.25 -5.75 2.51
C CYS A 416 -9.40 -6.58 1.91
N ASP A 417 -10.21 -7.22 2.75
CA ASP A 417 -11.31 -8.08 2.29
C ASP A 417 -12.66 -7.35 2.17
N LYS A 418 -13.60 -7.96 1.44
CA LYS A 418 -15.00 -7.54 1.32
C LYS A 418 -15.93 -8.63 1.87
N VAL A 419 -17.00 -8.22 2.53
CA VAL A 419 -18.02 -9.14 3.08
C VAL A 419 -19.42 -8.70 2.70
N TYR A 420 -20.25 -9.68 2.33
CA TYR A 420 -21.64 -9.50 1.94
C TYR A 420 -22.48 -10.42 2.83
N VAL A 421 -23.30 -9.83 3.70
CA VAL A 421 -24.27 -10.55 4.53
C VAL A 421 -25.65 -10.36 3.93
N LYS A 422 -26.30 -11.45 3.56
CA LYS A 422 -27.71 -11.46 3.15
C LYS A 422 -28.56 -12.17 4.20
N VAL A 423 -29.65 -11.52 4.58
CA VAL A 423 -30.67 -12.02 5.52
C VAL A 423 -31.98 -12.19 4.75
N THR A 424 -32.68 -13.30 4.98
CA THR A 424 -33.96 -13.64 4.34
C THR A 424 -34.93 -14.27 5.33
N GLY A 425 -36.24 -14.06 5.11
CA GLY A 425 -37.29 -14.64 5.94
C GLY A 425 -38.69 -14.26 5.45
N PRO A 426 -39.76 -14.78 6.08
CA PRO A 426 -41.12 -14.37 5.76
C PRO A 426 -41.34 -12.87 6.07
N GLY A 427 -41.51 -12.07 5.02
CA GLY A 427 -42.01 -10.69 5.10
C GLY A 427 -43.53 -10.62 5.34
N GLY A 428 -44.07 -9.40 5.50
CA GLY A 428 -45.50 -9.22 5.76
C GLY A 428 -45.92 -7.79 6.10
N HIS A 429 -46.95 -7.64 6.93
CA HIS A 429 -47.47 -6.34 7.36
C HIS A 429 -47.06 -6.05 8.80
N THR A 430 -46.46 -4.87 9.06
CA THR A 430 -45.95 -4.45 10.38
C THR A 430 -46.94 -4.50 11.54
N ALA A 431 -48.26 -4.56 11.27
CA ALA A 431 -49.29 -4.77 12.30
C ALA A 431 -49.36 -6.23 12.83
N ARG A 432 -48.64 -7.19 12.21
CA ARG A 432 -48.64 -8.62 12.57
C ARG A 432 -47.22 -9.21 12.51
N PRO A 433 -46.25 -8.68 13.27
CA PRO A 433 -44.85 -9.13 13.19
C PRO A 433 -44.67 -10.59 13.61
N HIS A 434 -45.56 -11.12 14.45
CA HIS A 434 -45.61 -12.54 14.86
C HIS A 434 -45.99 -13.52 13.74
N LEU A 435 -46.20 -13.06 12.51
CA LEU A 435 -46.38 -13.86 11.29
C LEU A 435 -45.23 -13.66 10.28
N THR A 436 -44.12 -13.07 10.73
CA THR A 436 -42.96 -12.64 9.93
C THR A 436 -41.67 -12.83 10.73
N ALA A 437 -40.50 -12.72 10.10
CA ALA A 437 -39.21 -12.80 10.79
C ALA A 437 -38.63 -11.42 11.22
N ASP A 438 -39.47 -10.37 11.29
CA ASP A 438 -39.11 -8.98 11.64
C ASP A 438 -37.73 -8.54 11.09
N LEU A 439 -37.55 -8.73 9.78
CA LEU A 439 -36.23 -8.83 9.16
C LEU A 439 -35.36 -7.58 9.36
N VAL A 440 -35.96 -6.40 9.41
CA VAL A 440 -35.23 -5.14 9.67
C VAL A 440 -34.63 -5.12 11.07
N TYR A 441 -35.33 -5.66 12.07
CA TYR A 441 -34.80 -5.80 13.43
C TYR A 441 -33.69 -6.84 13.50
N ALA A 442 -33.87 -7.99 12.84
CA ALA A 442 -32.86 -9.05 12.74
C ALA A 442 -31.58 -8.57 12.04
N LEU A 443 -31.70 -7.88 10.90
CA LEU A 443 -30.57 -7.31 10.16
C LEU A 443 -29.85 -6.23 10.97
N ALA A 444 -30.60 -5.32 11.62
CA ALA A 444 -30.00 -4.31 12.51
C ALA A 444 -29.19 -4.97 13.64
N LYS A 445 -29.70 -6.06 14.22
CA LYS A 445 -29.00 -6.83 15.24
C LYS A 445 -27.74 -7.52 14.73
N ILE A 446 -27.79 -8.13 13.54
CA ILE A 446 -26.61 -8.69 12.88
C ILE A 446 -25.55 -7.61 12.63
N VAL A 447 -25.96 -6.45 12.11
CA VAL A 447 -25.08 -5.30 11.82
C VAL A 447 -24.40 -4.76 13.09
N THR A 448 -25.10 -4.66 14.22
CA THR A 448 -24.51 -4.15 15.48
C THR A 448 -23.68 -5.21 16.22
N GLU A 449 -24.15 -6.45 16.31
CA GLU A 449 -23.56 -7.45 17.21
C GLU A 449 -22.39 -8.21 16.54
N LEU A 450 -22.35 -8.33 15.21
CA LEU A 450 -21.27 -9.07 14.52
C LEU A 450 -19.88 -8.41 14.68
N PRO A 451 -19.69 -7.09 14.47
CA PRO A 451 -18.39 -6.44 14.74
C PRO A 451 -18.04 -6.46 16.25
N SER A 452 -19.05 -6.28 17.10
CA SER A 452 -18.91 -6.35 18.57
C SER A 452 -18.38 -7.72 19.01
N ALA A 453 -19.01 -8.80 18.55
CA ALA A 453 -18.60 -10.16 18.86
C ALA A 453 -17.24 -10.53 18.24
N LEU A 454 -16.95 -10.04 17.02
CA LEU A 454 -15.64 -10.23 16.37
C LEU A 454 -14.49 -9.67 17.22
N SER A 455 -14.66 -8.45 17.75
CA SER A 455 -13.69 -7.79 18.65
C SER A 455 -13.41 -8.55 19.96
N ARG A 456 -14.21 -9.58 20.28
CA ARG A 456 -14.06 -10.45 21.47
C ARG A 456 -13.61 -11.88 21.13
N ARG A 457 -13.32 -12.18 19.85
CA ARG A 457 -12.84 -13.49 19.39
C ARG A 457 -11.41 -13.48 18.83
N VAL A 458 -10.88 -12.30 18.53
CA VAL A 458 -9.46 -12.09 18.13
C VAL A 458 -8.64 -11.52 19.28
N ASP A 459 -7.30 -11.56 19.13
CA ASP A 459 -6.43 -10.71 19.93
C ASP A 459 -6.61 -9.24 19.50
N PRO A 460 -6.73 -8.27 20.43
CA PRO A 460 -6.86 -6.86 20.07
C PRO A 460 -5.65 -6.31 19.28
N ARG A 461 -4.47 -6.94 19.37
CA ARG A 461 -3.27 -6.55 18.61
C ARG A 461 -3.37 -6.89 17.13
N SER A 462 -4.04 -8.00 16.79
CA SER A 462 -4.33 -8.40 15.40
C SER A 462 -5.16 -7.36 14.64
N SER A 463 -5.83 -6.47 15.38
CA SER A 463 -6.57 -5.31 14.86
C SER A 463 -7.60 -5.65 13.78
N LEU A 464 -8.14 -6.88 13.81
CA LEU A 464 -9.20 -7.33 12.92
C LEU A 464 -10.45 -6.47 13.17
N SER A 465 -10.86 -5.71 12.16
CA SER A 465 -12.01 -4.81 12.20
C SER A 465 -12.94 -5.07 11.02
N LEU A 466 -14.24 -4.84 11.26
CA LEU A 466 -15.33 -4.99 10.29
C LEU A 466 -16.12 -3.68 10.26
N VAL A 467 -16.20 -3.06 9.08
CA VAL A 467 -16.91 -1.78 8.88
C VAL A 467 -17.95 -1.95 7.79
N TRP A 468 -19.21 -1.64 8.08
CA TRP A 468 -20.30 -1.68 7.12
C TRP A 468 -20.33 -0.42 6.26
N GLY A 469 -20.25 -0.57 4.94
CA GLY A 469 -20.37 0.51 3.97
C GLY A 469 -21.78 0.66 3.38
N ARG A 470 -22.58 -0.41 3.38
CA ARG A 470 -23.98 -0.39 2.90
C ARG A 470 -24.87 -1.28 3.78
N VAL A 471 -26.08 -0.83 4.07
CA VAL A 471 -27.16 -1.63 4.66
C VAL A 471 -28.46 -1.27 3.94
N SER A 472 -29.29 -2.25 3.58
CA SER A 472 -30.56 -2.02 2.87
C SER A 472 -31.58 -3.13 3.16
N ALA A 473 -32.82 -2.76 3.48
CA ALA A 473 -33.95 -3.68 3.62
C ALA A 473 -35.28 -2.94 3.46
N GLY A 474 -36.19 -3.46 2.62
CA GLY A 474 -37.54 -2.93 2.44
C GLY A 474 -37.65 -1.58 1.70
N SER A 475 -38.90 -1.09 1.58
CA SER A 475 -39.24 0.08 0.75
C SER A 475 -40.39 0.95 1.27
N VAL A 476 -41.23 0.45 2.20
CA VAL A 476 -42.37 1.19 2.76
C VAL A 476 -42.56 0.87 4.25
N ALA A 477 -42.93 1.88 5.04
CA ALA A 477 -42.96 1.80 6.52
C ALA A 477 -44.07 0.90 7.11
N ASN A 478 -45.00 0.37 6.31
CA ASN A 478 -46.09 -0.50 6.76
C ASN A 478 -45.89 -1.98 6.37
N ALA A 479 -44.80 -2.32 5.66
CA ALA A 479 -44.44 -3.69 5.30
C ALA A 479 -43.12 -4.11 5.96
N ILE A 480 -43.04 -5.38 6.35
CA ILE A 480 -41.79 -6.04 6.76
C ILE A 480 -41.26 -6.74 5.50
N PRO A 481 -40.01 -6.48 5.06
CA PRO A 481 -39.44 -7.12 3.89
C PRO A 481 -39.13 -8.60 4.11
N ASP A 482 -38.99 -9.32 3.00
CA ASP A 482 -38.59 -10.72 2.91
C ASP A 482 -37.08 -10.92 2.67
N ASP A 483 -36.36 -9.87 2.25
CA ASP A 483 -34.89 -9.84 2.23
C ASP A 483 -34.27 -8.52 2.71
N GLY A 484 -32.97 -8.59 3.03
CA GLY A 484 -32.15 -7.45 3.38
C GLY A 484 -30.66 -7.79 3.34
N ILE A 485 -29.83 -6.77 3.13
CA ILE A 485 -28.38 -6.93 2.93
C ILE A 485 -27.58 -5.95 3.80
N ALA A 486 -26.38 -6.39 4.19
CA ALA A 486 -25.32 -5.54 4.72
C ALA A 486 -24.00 -5.88 4.02
N GLU A 487 -23.28 -4.86 3.55
CA GLU A 487 -22.00 -5.00 2.86
C GLU A 487 -20.95 -4.19 3.59
N GLY A 488 -19.76 -4.76 3.73
CA GLY A 488 -18.69 -4.15 4.50
C GLY A 488 -17.31 -4.56 4.03
N THR A 489 -16.32 -3.94 4.63
CA THR A 489 -14.91 -4.30 4.49
C THR A 489 -14.39 -4.89 5.78
N VAL A 490 -13.45 -5.81 5.65
CA VAL A 490 -12.63 -6.28 6.77
C VAL A 490 -11.21 -5.74 6.58
N ARG A 491 -10.58 -5.35 7.69
CA ARG A 491 -9.16 -5.00 7.77
C ARG A 491 -8.51 -5.86 8.83
N CYS A 492 -7.34 -6.42 8.53
CA CYS A 492 -6.55 -7.17 9.51
C CYS A 492 -5.07 -6.79 9.41
N LEU A 493 -4.38 -6.72 10.54
CA LEU A 493 -2.96 -6.39 10.62
C LEU A 493 -2.08 -7.61 10.94
N ASP A 494 -2.67 -8.81 10.96
CA ASP A 494 -2.07 -10.04 11.47
C ASP A 494 -2.56 -11.22 10.63
N ASP A 495 -1.63 -12.04 10.15
CA ASP A 495 -1.93 -13.10 9.19
C ASP A 495 -2.79 -14.22 9.81
N GLU A 496 -2.43 -14.73 10.99
CA GLU A 496 -3.18 -15.85 11.59
C GLU A 496 -4.66 -15.49 11.81
N ALA A 497 -4.92 -14.24 12.23
CA ALA A 497 -6.26 -13.69 12.34
C ALA A 497 -6.95 -13.54 10.97
N TRP A 498 -6.26 -13.11 9.90
CA TRP A 498 -6.79 -13.01 8.54
C TRP A 498 -7.12 -14.38 7.92
N HIS A 499 -6.25 -15.38 8.09
CA HIS A 499 -6.56 -16.75 7.70
C HIS A 499 -7.79 -17.29 8.43
N ARG A 500 -7.93 -17.01 9.74
CA ARG A 500 -9.06 -17.48 10.57
C ARG A 500 -10.36 -16.68 10.43
N ALA A 501 -10.32 -15.46 9.87
CA ALA A 501 -11.45 -14.54 9.82
C ALA A 501 -12.74 -15.08 9.15
N PRO A 502 -12.71 -15.78 7.98
CA PRO A 502 -13.94 -16.14 7.28
C PRO A 502 -14.82 -17.13 8.06
N GLU A 503 -14.25 -18.22 8.55
CA GLU A 503 -14.99 -19.22 9.35
C GLU A 503 -15.37 -18.66 10.73
N MET A 504 -14.56 -17.77 11.31
CA MET A 504 -14.91 -17.07 12.55
C MET A 504 -16.14 -16.17 12.35
N MET A 505 -16.17 -15.34 11.30
CA MET A 505 -17.29 -14.44 11.00
C MET A 505 -18.56 -15.23 10.63
N LYS A 506 -18.44 -16.32 9.89
CA LYS A 506 -19.53 -17.23 9.54
C LYS A 506 -20.18 -17.86 10.78
N ALA A 507 -19.37 -18.37 11.71
CA ALA A 507 -19.86 -18.90 12.99
C ALA A 507 -20.49 -17.82 13.88
N LEU A 508 -19.93 -16.60 13.90
CA LEU A 508 -20.50 -15.47 14.62
C LEU A 508 -21.83 -14.99 14.03
N LEU A 509 -21.95 -14.90 12.70
CA LEU A 509 -23.20 -14.53 12.02
C LEU A 509 -24.32 -15.51 12.41
N GLN A 510 -24.05 -16.81 12.32
CA GLN A 510 -25.00 -17.85 12.74
C GLN A 510 -25.39 -17.70 14.23
N SER A 511 -24.42 -17.42 15.10
CA SER A 511 -24.67 -17.22 16.53
C SER A 511 -25.50 -15.98 16.86
N VAL A 512 -25.51 -14.95 16.01
CA VAL A 512 -26.34 -13.74 16.19
C VAL A 512 -27.72 -13.94 15.53
N ALA A 513 -27.77 -14.51 14.33
CA ALA A 513 -29.01 -14.71 13.57
C ALA A 513 -29.99 -15.71 14.23
N ALA A 514 -29.48 -16.71 14.95
CA ALA A 514 -30.25 -17.80 15.54
C ALA A 514 -31.35 -17.36 16.55
N ALA A 515 -31.37 -16.09 16.98
CA ALA A 515 -32.40 -15.56 17.88
C ALA A 515 -33.65 -15.03 17.16
N TYR A 516 -33.65 -14.94 15.82
CA TYR A 516 -34.62 -14.12 15.06
C TYR A 516 -35.43 -14.85 13.98
N ASP A 517 -35.31 -16.18 13.86
CA ASP A 517 -36.03 -17.01 12.86
C ASP A 517 -35.81 -16.54 11.39
N VAL A 518 -34.62 -15.99 11.12
CA VAL A 518 -34.15 -15.60 9.78
C VAL A 518 -33.11 -16.59 9.26
N GLU A 519 -33.08 -16.79 7.94
CA GLU A 519 -31.92 -17.34 7.26
C GLU A 519 -30.89 -16.21 7.07
N ALA A 520 -29.63 -16.48 7.45
CA ALA A 520 -28.53 -15.52 7.31
C ALA A 520 -27.32 -16.20 6.67
N SER A 521 -26.80 -15.55 5.63
CA SER A 521 -25.70 -16.04 4.79
C SER A 521 -24.58 -15.02 4.72
N LEU A 522 -23.33 -15.50 4.61
CA LEU A 522 -22.12 -14.70 4.47
C LEU A 522 -21.37 -15.15 3.21
N GLU A 523 -21.21 -14.24 2.27
CA GLU A 523 -20.18 -14.31 1.24
C GLU A 523 -18.97 -13.49 1.71
N TYR A 524 -17.81 -14.14 1.79
CA TYR A 524 -16.55 -13.53 2.23
C TYR A 524 -15.58 -13.57 1.04
N VAL A 525 -15.27 -12.39 0.50
CA VAL A 525 -14.37 -12.23 -0.65
C VAL A 525 -13.03 -11.74 -0.13
N ARG A 526 -12.02 -12.63 -0.09
CA ARG A 526 -10.64 -12.24 0.20
C ARG A 526 -10.16 -11.22 -0.84
N GLY A 527 -9.59 -10.13 -0.37
CA GLY A 527 -8.79 -9.23 -1.19
C GLY A 527 -7.31 -9.57 -0.99
N VAL A 528 -6.48 -8.54 -0.85
CA VAL A 528 -5.05 -8.74 -0.58
C VAL A 528 -4.79 -9.17 0.88
N PRO A 529 -3.79 -10.05 1.13
CA PRO A 529 -3.29 -10.37 2.47
C PRO A 529 -2.60 -9.17 3.13
N PRO A 530 -2.27 -9.22 4.43
CA PRO A 530 -1.37 -8.24 5.02
C PRO A 530 0.06 -8.47 4.48
N THR A 531 0.77 -7.44 4.03
CA THR A 531 2.19 -7.61 3.67
C THR A 531 3.02 -7.76 4.94
N VAL A 532 3.56 -8.95 5.19
CA VAL A 532 4.33 -9.29 6.41
C VAL A 532 5.82 -9.40 6.10
N ASN A 533 6.59 -8.41 6.53
CA ASN A 533 8.04 -8.39 6.33
C ASN A 533 8.75 -9.39 7.25
N GLU A 534 9.46 -10.35 6.68
CA GLU A 534 10.25 -11.34 7.43
C GLU A 534 11.53 -10.68 8.01
N ALA A 535 11.91 -11.07 9.23
CA ALA A 535 12.89 -10.32 10.03
C ALA A 535 14.29 -10.27 9.41
N THR A 536 14.73 -11.36 8.79
CA THR A 536 16.01 -11.47 8.10
C THR A 536 16.05 -10.56 6.88
N SER A 537 14.94 -10.47 6.14
CA SER A 537 14.78 -9.61 4.96
C SER A 537 14.83 -8.12 5.33
N VAL A 538 14.28 -7.75 6.48
CA VAL A 538 14.40 -6.38 7.01
C VAL A 538 15.83 -6.07 7.48
N GLN A 539 16.55 -7.08 7.98
CA GLN A 539 17.97 -6.94 8.31
C GLN A 539 18.83 -6.80 7.04
N MET A 540 18.58 -7.62 6.00
CA MET A 540 19.21 -7.47 4.68
C MET A 540 18.99 -6.08 4.08
N PHE A 541 17.78 -5.50 4.20
CA PHE A 541 17.53 -4.11 3.80
C PHE A 541 18.36 -3.10 4.61
N ARG A 542 18.52 -3.30 5.92
CA ARG A 542 19.31 -2.43 6.79
C ARG A 542 20.80 -2.49 6.44
N ASP A 543 21.33 -3.68 6.24
CA ASP A 543 22.75 -3.90 5.93
C ASP A 543 23.08 -3.49 4.49
N ALA A 544 22.12 -3.59 3.56
CA ALA A 544 22.22 -2.98 2.24
C ALA A 544 22.21 -1.45 2.30
N ALA A 545 21.29 -0.85 3.07
CA ALA A 545 21.19 0.60 3.24
C ALA A 545 22.48 1.19 3.83
N ALA A 546 23.04 0.56 4.87
CA ALA A 546 24.29 0.99 5.52
C ALA A 546 25.54 0.95 4.60
N GLN A 547 25.43 0.42 3.38
CA GLN A 547 26.49 0.46 2.36
C GLN A 547 26.32 1.58 1.31
N VAL A 548 25.13 2.21 1.23
CA VAL A 548 24.77 3.05 0.06
C VAL A 548 23.93 4.30 0.35
N ILE A 549 23.40 4.48 1.57
CA ILE A 549 22.79 5.73 2.06
C ILE A 549 23.49 6.17 3.36
N ASP A 550 23.19 7.39 3.82
CA ASP A 550 23.81 7.96 5.04
C ASP A 550 23.41 7.19 6.32
N GLU A 551 24.20 7.34 7.39
CA GLU A 551 24.07 6.58 8.65
C GLU A 551 22.68 6.74 9.31
N ASP A 552 22.13 7.95 9.33
CA ASP A 552 20.77 8.26 9.82
C ASP A 552 19.66 7.96 8.77
N GLY A 553 20.01 7.38 7.62
CA GLY A 553 19.08 7.13 6.52
C GLY A 553 18.03 6.05 6.80
N VAL A 554 18.24 5.14 7.75
CA VAL A 554 17.30 4.05 8.04
C VAL A 554 16.35 4.43 9.18
N VAL A 555 15.11 4.80 8.82
CA VAL A 555 14.08 5.28 9.76
C VAL A 555 13.02 4.21 10.07
N PRO A 556 12.34 4.24 11.22
CA PRO A 556 11.16 3.41 11.45
C PRO A 556 9.96 3.94 10.66
N THR A 557 9.17 3.05 10.05
CA THR A 557 7.89 3.42 9.39
C THR A 557 6.66 2.84 10.12
N PRO A 558 5.55 3.59 10.25
CA PRO A 558 4.29 3.06 10.79
C PRO A 558 3.67 2.00 9.86
N GLN A 559 2.76 1.19 10.41
CA GLN A 559 1.95 0.28 9.58
C GLN A 559 0.85 1.06 8.85
N SER A 560 0.64 0.74 7.58
CA SER A 560 -0.48 1.26 6.79
C SER A 560 -1.76 0.44 7.00
N LEU A 561 -2.92 1.11 6.91
CA LEU A 561 -4.24 0.46 6.81
C LEU A 561 -4.70 0.24 5.35
N GLY A 562 -3.88 0.68 4.38
CA GLY A 562 -4.04 0.33 2.98
C GLY A 562 -3.69 -1.14 2.72
N GLY A 563 -4.15 -1.65 1.57
CA GLY A 563 -3.68 -2.92 1.02
C GLY A 563 -2.32 -2.78 0.34
N GLU A 564 -1.76 -3.90 -0.07
CA GLU A 564 -0.63 -4.03 -0.99
C GLU A 564 -0.60 -5.49 -1.47
N ASP A 565 -0.71 -5.71 -2.79
CA ASP A 565 -0.81 -7.06 -3.35
C ASP A 565 0.52 -7.84 -3.40
N PHE A 566 1.67 -7.18 -3.18
CA PHE A 566 2.97 -7.83 -2.95
C PHE A 566 2.93 -8.83 -1.78
N GLY A 567 2.00 -8.65 -0.84
CA GLY A 567 1.73 -9.63 0.23
C GLY A 567 1.41 -11.04 -0.30
N TRP A 568 0.83 -11.19 -1.49
CA TRP A 568 0.58 -12.52 -2.09
C TRP A 568 1.85 -13.30 -2.41
N TYR A 569 2.97 -12.62 -2.67
CA TYR A 569 4.26 -13.30 -2.78
C TYR A 569 4.78 -13.72 -1.40
N LEU A 570 4.57 -12.88 -0.37
CA LEU A 570 5.06 -13.13 0.99
C LEU A 570 4.33 -14.30 1.69
N GLU A 571 3.12 -14.63 1.26
CA GLU A 571 2.40 -15.88 1.56
C GLU A 571 3.14 -17.15 1.10
N SER A 572 4.06 -17.03 0.14
CA SER A 572 4.70 -18.15 -0.56
C SER A 572 6.23 -18.21 -0.42
N ILE A 573 6.89 -17.05 -0.31
CA ILE A 573 8.34 -16.89 -0.22
C ILE A 573 8.68 -15.77 0.77
N PRO A 574 9.77 -15.87 1.57
CA PRO A 574 10.12 -14.82 2.51
C PRO A 574 10.55 -13.54 1.78
N GLY A 575 10.45 -12.40 2.45
CA GLY A 575 10.79 -11.12 1.85
C GLY A 575 10.42 -9.92 2.70
N ALA A 576 10.61 -8.74 2.12
CA ALA A 576 10.19 -7.48 2.72
C ALA A 576 9.86 -6.41 1.68
N LEU A 577 8.93 -5.53 2.04
CA LEU A 577 8.70 -4.25 1.37
C LEU A 577 9.16 -3.11 2.29
N ALA A 578 9.89 -2.14 1.74
CA ALA A 578 10.34 -0.95 2.46
C ALA A 578 9.71 0.34 1.89
N ARG A 579 9.55 1.34 2.76
CA ARG A 579 8.96 2.65 2.40
C ARG A 579 10.07 3.63 2.02
N LEU A 580 10.19 3.97 0.75
CA LEU A 580 11.22 4.90 0.25
C LEU A 580 10.79 6.35 0.47
N GLY A 581 11.67 7.16 1.07
CA GLY A 581 11.47 8.59 1.19
C GLY A 581 11.50 9.31 -0.16
N VAL A 582 10.48 10.11 -0.41
CA VAL A 582 10.32 10.88 -1.65
C VAL A 582 10.02 12.37 -1.45
N ARG A 583 9.81 12.82 -0.19
CA ARG A 583 9.56 14.24 0.09
C ARG A 583 10.85 15.05 0.00
N THR A 584 10.80 16.18 -0.70
CA THR A 584 11.90 17.17 -0.67
C THR A 584 12.12 17.67 0.76
N PRO A 585 13.35 17.60 1.31
CA PRO A 585 13.66 18.07 2.66
C PRO A 585 13.29 19.54 2.85
N GLY A 586 12.61 19.85 3.96
CA GLY A 586 12.12 21.21 4.24
C GLY A 586 10.96 21.69 3.35
N SER A 587 10.38 20.85 2.48
CA SER A 587 9.14 21.19 1.77
C SER A 587 7.98 21.32 2.76
N PRO A 588 7.14 22.38 2.66
CA PRO A 588 5.92 22.53 3.46
C PRO A 588 4.74 21.68 2.94
N GLY A 589 4.93 20.93 1.84
CA GLY A 589 3.87 20.13 1.22
C GLY A 589 3.65 18.80 1.93
N GLU A 590 2.50 18.67 2.60
CA GLU A 590 1.94 17.37 3.01
C GLU A 590 1.24 16.71 1.81
N TYR A 591 2.02 16.02 0.99
CA TYR A 591 1.51 15.12 -0.04
C TYR A 591 1.08 13.79 0.60
N ASP A 592 0.09 13.13 0.00
CA ASP A 592 -0.30 11.76 0.32
C ASP A 592 -0.54 10.99 -0.99
N LEU A 593 -0.52 9.67 -0.93
CA LEU A 593 -0.76 8.79 -2.07
C LEU A 593 -2.22 8.93 -2.56
N HIS A 594 -2.47 8.58 -3.82
CA HIS A 594 -3.78 8.67 -4.49
C HIS A 594 -4.38 10.10 -4.57
N ARG A 595 -3.56 11.15 -4.49
CA ARG A 595 -3.97 12.55 -4.75
C ARG A 595 -3.51 13.05 -6.11
N GLY A 596 -4.26 13.97 -6.73
CA GLY A 596 -3.90 14.58 -8.01
C GLY A 596 -2.62 15.43 -7.95
N ASP A 597 -2.31 15.99 -6.77
CA ASP A 597 -1.12 16.79 -6.49
C ASP A 597 0.07 15.97 -5.94
N PHE A 598 0.01 14.63 -5.92
CA PHE A 598 1.14 13.79 -5.56
C PHE A 598 2.32 13.95 -6.54
N ASP A 599 3.52 14.19 -6.00
CA ASP A 599 4.79 14.13 -6.72
C ASP A 599 5.94 13.64 -5.83
N VAL A 600 7.11 13.47 -6.44
CA VAL A 600 8.33 12.99 -5.80
C VAL A 600 9.53 13.91 -6.07
N ASP A 601 10.43 14.01 -5.10
CA ASP A 601 11.78 14.48 -5.33
C ASP A 601 12.55 13.43 -6.13
N GLU A 602 12.78 13.67 -7.43
CA GLU A 602 13.31 12.64 -8.35
C GLU A 602 14.70 12.10 -7.98
N ARG A 603 15.42 12.74 -7.05
CA ARG A 603 16.63 12.16 -6.41
C ARG A 603 16.35 10.81 -5.74
N CYS A 604 15.09 10.50 -5.41
CA CYS A 604 14.68 9.20 -4.89
C CYS A 604 14.97 8.04 -5.86
N LEU A 605 15.06 8.29 -7.18
CA LEU A 605 15.42 7.28 -8.18
C LEU A 605 16.83 6.74 -7.92
N ALA A 606 17.81 7.62 -7.69
CA ALA A 606 19.18 7.24 -7.36
C ALA A 606 19.26 6.45 -6.04
N VAL A 607 18.51 6.88 -5.02
CA VAL A 607 18.43 6.19 -3.71
C VAL A 607 17.81 4.79 -3.87
N GLY A 608 16.71 4.66 -4.61
CA GLY A 608 16.03 3.40 -4.85
C GLY A 608 16.88 2.40 -5.64
N VAL A 609 17.54 2.84 -6.71
CA VAL A 609 18.49 2.01 -7.48
C VAL A 609 19.62 1.48 -6.60
N ARG A 610 20.19 2.34 -5.74
CA ARG A 610 21.24 1.95 -4.77
C ARG A 610 20.74 0.88 -3.80
N VAL A 611 19.64 1.15 -3.11
CA VAL A 611 19.07 0.24 -2.09
C VAL A 611 18.68 -1.10 -2.69
N LEU A 612 17.97 -1.13 -3.83
CA LEU A 612 17.58 -2.37 -4.51
C LEU A 612 18.79 -3.20 -4.96
N SER A 613 19.80 -2.55 -5.54
CA SER A 613 21.03 -3.22 -6.00
C SER A 613 21.83 -3.82 -4.83
N ALA A 614 22.02 -3.04 -3.76
CA ALA A 614 22.71 -3.51 -2.56
C ALA A 614 21.91 -4.61 -1.83
N THR A 615 20.59 -4.56 -1.82
CA THR A 615 19.73 -5.57 -1.19
C THR A 615 19.79 -6.90 -1.95
N ALA A 616 19.73 -6.87 -3.28
CA ALA A 616 19.89 -8.06 -4.11
C ALA A 616 21.26 -8.73 -3.89
N LEU A 617 22.33 -7.95 -3.88
CA LEU A 617 23.69 -8.45 -3.65
C LEU A 617 23.87 -9.02 -2.23
N THR A 618 23.39 -8.30 -1.21
CA THR A 618 23.43 -8.75 0.20
C THR A 618 22.69 -10.08 0.38
N ALA A 619 21.45 -10.18 -0.10
CA ALA A 619 20.65 -11.38 0.03
C ALA A 619 21.25 -12.59 -0.72
N LEU A 620 21.88 -12.38 -1.89
CA LEU A 620 22.57 -13.45 -2.62
C LEU A 620 23.89 -13.87 -1.97
N TRP A 621 24.63 -12.98 -1.31
CA TRP A 621 25.86 -13.36 -0.60
C TRP A 621 25.59 -14.12 0.69
N GLU A 622 24.52 -13.77 1.42
CA GLU A 622 24.12 -14.52 2.63
C GLU A 622 23.55 -15.90 2.27
N GLY A 623 22.62 -15.97 1.31
CA GLY A 623 22.13 -17.25 0.76
C GLY A 623 23.20 -18.07 0.03
N GLY A 624 24.35 -17.47 -0.29
CA GLY A 624 25.49 -18.13 -0.95
C GLY A 624 26.40 -18.95 -0.02
N ARG A 625 26.13 -19.00 1.30
CA ARG A 625 26.92 -19.82 2.24
C ARG A 625 26.54 -21.31 2.19
N PRO A 626 27.49 -22.22 1.92
CA PRO A 626 27.31 -23.65 2.22
C PRO A 626 27.39 -23.83 3.74
N GLY A 627 26.26 -23.69 4.44
CA GLY A 627 26.22 -23.75 5.90
C GLY A 627 24.82 -23.84 6.53
N ASP A 628 23.81 -23.17 5.95
CA ASP A 628 22.49 -23.00 6.58
C ASP A 628 21.58 -24.27 6.53
N THR A 629 22.18 -25.45 6.34
CA THR A 629 21.54 -26.77 6.44
C THR A 629 21.92 -27.56 7.72
N GLU A 630 22.39 -26.87 8.76
CA GLU A 630 22.35 -27.31 10.16
C GLU A 630 21.88 -26.12 11.04
N THR A 631 20.70 -26.11 11.65
CA THR A 631 20.25 -27.14 12.60
C THR A 631 18.73 -27.32 12.65
N THR A 632 18.24 -28.44 12.12
CA THR A 632 16.94 -28.99 12.52
C THR A 632 17.09 -29.69 13.87
N ILE A 633 16.98 -28.95 14.97
CA ILE A 633 17.04 -29.55 16.31
C ILE A 633 15.82 -30.47 16.52
N GLU A 634 16.08 -31.73 16.83
CA GLU A 634 15.07 -32.72 17.23
C GLU A 634 14.36 -32.26 18.52
N GLY A 635 13.21 -31.59 18.37
CA GLY A 635 12.49 -30.95 19.48
C GLY A 635 11.04 -31.39 19.67
N ALA A 636 10.54 -32.37 18.90
CA ALA A 636 9.15 -32.83 18.94
C ALA A 636 8.82 -33.75 20.14
N ALA A 637 9.18 -33.32 21.36
CA ALA A 637 8.94 -34.09 22.58
C ALA A 637 8.77 -33.22 23.85
N LEU A 638 7.60 -33.40 24.49
CA LEU A 638 7.24 -33.05 25.89
C LEU A 638 6.72 -31.64 26.21
N ALA A 639 5.68 -31.65 27.08
CA ALA A 639 4.94 -30.55 27.73
C ALA A 639 3.93 -29.78 26.85
#